data_AF-A0A139LFV2-F1
#
_entry.id   AF-A0A139LFV2-F1
#
_cell.length_a   1.000
_cell.length_b   1.000
_cell.length_c   1.000
_cell.angle_alpha   90.00
_cell.angle_beta   90.00
_cell.angle_gamma   90.00
#
_symmetry.space_group_name_H-M   'P 1'
#
loop_
_entity.id
_entity.type
_entity.pdbx_description
1 polymer ?
#
loop_
_entity_poly.entity_id
_entity_poly.type
_entity_poly.pdbx_seq_one_letter_code
_entity_poly.pdbx_strand_id
1 'polypeptide(L)'
;MKNKFLYTLLALLPIFLYSCKDDEVITNEDGTIPDREFMTMFRKDHNTGKGDDEPYACKVVDLNDIQLYWYGVKDCAGYQIRMALQANVSSGLAEDWDNPAHLLMDTIVGPDVLDLLVKDLEYSTSYRFAIRTLSPKGEGYHSKWYGYGDGRHWADWFGLDTDLRYNTPDLVVIGNITKTSFRLNLDLSYATSGDPGDYKQHFEVDEDGNFVVHIISVLPSPTNPSAQVPDKWKKYEVTAEDKAKGYIDIDGLDMNSVYVVNAENKNIPIHVDAVYNTCTVRTDGEPGEPIFLEHSVNPDDTIPGAVKYQAMCLDKILEDYTADNTLTEGTIFELEGGKIYYFANNPSLCKGMTMRTRQSDLDAGKGNAKIYLNGMSKNPDGSGVSCNFMFGRQPQSGESDAPINVKSVIFEDIDFDSPEATNYGDGKATGNYFANMYSNGMAVTFNSFEVRRCTFQHMVRGFIRVQGTKRKVFEKILVEDCLFYNNGYYDNNGAGYAWIAGDGKDPKSNIFKDMIFRGNTFYDSPRTALFSDNNKTLAWPPSVQYKITLENNTFVNFSTRSSGRYIFSLRYLPGGSQIVVKKNLFIQTKAVDDDRNLNFNGMDIRSLEGTGPKEITFDIADNYAVTCEESKRKDDGIFTGGAFSAKKNSAGAFLDYLPGVINGAEQLTVKVGSTPLAPTDLMVDPNPPYKNGDKDMHETTTEKLMNGLRFKNTDQVRNHEIYKLGIGDPRWRQ
;
A
#
# COMPACT_ATOMS: atom_id res chain seq x y z
N MET A 1 -89.21 -13.26 -41.68
CA MET A 1 -88.26 -12.54 -40.79
C MET A 1 -87.31 -13.52 -40.10
N LYS A 2 -86.32 -14.09 -40.81
CA LYS A 2 -85.21 -14.86 -40.19
C LYS A 2 -83.86 -14.77 -40.93
N ASN A 3 -83.80 -14.14 -42.11
CA ASN A 3 -82.59 -14.16 -42.94
C ASN A 3 -81.89 -12.80 -43.11
N LYS A 4 -82.35 -11.70 -42.48
CA LYS A 4 -81.65 -10.40 -42.52
C LYS A 4 -80.86 -10.06 -41.25
N PHE A 5 -81.07 -10.80 -40.16
CA PHE A 5 -80.32 -10.64 -38.91
C PHE A 5 -79.01 -11.46 -38.92
N LEU A 6 -78.98 -12.57 -39.67
CA LEU A 6 -77.80 -13.44 -39.77
C LEU A 6 -76.67 -12.79 -40.60
N TYR A 7 -76.98 -12.03 -41.65
CA TYR A 7 -75.95 -11.37 -42.47
C TYR A 7 -75.30 -10.17 -41.77
N THR A 8 -76.00 -9.49 -40.86
CA THR A 8 -75.43 -8.39 -40.07
C THR A 8 -74.50 -8.91 -38.96
N LEU A 9 -74.75 -10.11 -38.42
CA LEU A 9 -73.86 -10.77 -37.45
C LEU A 9 -72.61 -11.38 -38.11
N LEU A 10 -72.69 -11.84 -39.36
CA LEU A 10 -71.53 -12.35 -40.10
C LEU A 10 -70.60 -11.24 -40.64
N ALA A 11 -71.09 -10.01 -40.78
CA ALA A 11 -70.28 -8.85 -41.20
C ALA A 11 -69.48 -8.20 -40.05
N LEU A 12 -69.75 -8.58 -38.79
CA LEU A 12 -69.05 -8.08 -37.59
C LEU A 12 -67.93 -9.01 -37.09
N LEU A 13 -67.71 -10.16 -37.75
CA LEU A 13 -66.66 -11.12 -37.42
C LEU A 13 -65.22 -10.79 -37.89
N PRO A 14 -64.91 -9.76 -38.72
CA PRO A 14 -63.51 -9.41 -39.00
C PRO A 14 -62.88 -8.35 -38.08
N ILE A 15 -63.57 -7.78 -37.09
CA ILE A 15 -63.04 -6.66 -36.27
C ILE A 15 -62.12 -7.12 -35.11
N PHE A 16 -61.77 -8.40 -35.02
CA PHE A 16 -60.74 -8.88 -34.08
C PHE A 16 -59.60 -9.64 -34.79
N LEU A 17 -59.26 -9.23 -36.01
CA LEU A 17 -57.94 -9.54 -36.56
C LEU A 17 -56.91 -8.59 -35.96
N TYR A 18 -56.09 -9.15 -35.08
CA TYR A 18 -54.66 -8.87 -34.93
C TYR A 18 -54.22 -7.40 -35.02
N SER A 19 -54.09 -6.79 -33.84
CA SER A 19 -53.02 -5.82 -33.59
C SER A 19 -52.37 -6.19 -32.24
N CYS A 20 -51.80 -7.39 -32.17
CA CYS A 20 -50.68 -7.59 -31.25
C CYS A 20 -49.49 -6.89 -31.90
N LYS A 21 -49.13 -5.72 -31.37
CA LYS A 21 -47.76 -5.25 -31.53
C LYS A 21 -46.91 -6.23 -30.73
N ASP A 22 -46.09 -7.03 -31.41
CA ASP A 22 -45.11 -7.95 -30.79
C ASP A 22 -43.91 -7.18 -30.18
N ASP A 23 -44.14 -5.99 -29.62
CA ASP A 23 -43.06 -5.11 -29.13
C ASP A 23 -43.09 -4.93 -27.60
N GLU A 24 -44.03 -5.53 -26.87
CA GLU A 24 -44.01 -5.46 -25.41
C GLU A 24 -43.22 -6.64 -24.83
N VAL A 25 -42.09 -6.32 -24.20
CA VAL A 25 -41.29 -7.24 -23.40
C VAL A 25 -42.14 -7.81 -22.27
N ILE A 26 -42.59 -9.06 -22.42
CA ILE A 26 -43.39 -9.74 -21.41
C ILE A 26 -42.52 -9.93 -20.16
N THR A 27 -42.87 -9.21 -19.09
CA THR A 27 -42.21 -9.33 -17.78
C THR A 27 -43.20 -9.99 -16.82
N ASN A 28 -42.79 -11.08 -16.18
CA ASN A 28 -43.57 -11.75 -15.15
C ASN A 28 -43.74 -10.85 -13.91
N GLU A 29 -44.72 -11.17 -13.05
CA GLU A 29 -44.98 -10.42 -11.80
C GLU A 29 -43.78 -10.39 -10.83
N ASP A 30 -42.82 -11.30 -10.99
CA ASP A 30 -41.56 -11.37 -10.23
C ASP A 30 -40.40 -10.61 -10.89
N GLY A 31 -40.65 -9.90 -12.00
CA GLY A 31 -39.65 -9.14 -12.75
C GLY A 31 -38.81 -9.96 -13.73
N THR A 32 -39.11 -11.25 -13.93
CA THR A 32 -38.39 -12.10 -14.89
C THR A 32 -38.91 -11.92 -16.32
N ILE A 33 -38.02 -11.98 -17.31
CA ILE A 33 -38.37 -11.94 -18.73
C ILE A 33 -38.16 -13.36 -19.27
N PRO A 34 -39.23 -14.11 -19.56
CA PRO A 34 -39.14 -15.52 -19.95
C PRO A 34 -38.42 -15.73 -21.30
N ASP A 35 -38.48 -14.72 -22.17
CA ASP A 35 -37.90 -14.75 -23.51
C ASP A 35 -36.47 -14.18 -23.58
N ARG A 36 -35.83 -13.95 -22.43
CA ARG A 36 -34.46 -13.42 -22.35
C ARG A 36 -33.44 -14.47 -22.80
N GLU A 37 -32.41 -14.04 -23.53
CA GLU A 37 -31.28 -14.90 -23.89
C GLU A 37 -30.56 -15.47 -22.68
N PHE A 38 -30.00 -16.66 -22.85
CA PHE A 38 -29.10 -17.27 -21.88
C PHE A 38 -27.84 -16.41 -21.71
N MET A 39 -27.44 -16.24 -20.45
CA MET A 39 -26.20 -15.55 -20.12
C MET A 39 -25.01 -16.43 -20.49
N THR A 40 -24.20 -15.97 -21.46
CA THR A 40 -22.90 -16.58 -21.72
C THR A 40 -21.88 -16.17 -20.66
N MET A 41 -20.77 -16.89 -20.58
CA MET A 41 -19.69 -16.65 -19.64
C MET A 41 -18.33 -16.89 -20.32
N PHE A 42 -17.31 -16.17 -19.88
CA PHE A 42 -15.93 -16.46 -20.24
C PHE A 42 -15.49 -17.81 -19.66
N ARG A 43 -14.64 -18.54 -20.39
CA ARG A 43 -14.13 -19.84 -19.96
C ARG A 43 -12.90 -19.67 -19.07
N LYS A 44 -12.95 -20.24 -17.86
CA LYS A 44 -11.84 -20.26 -16.90
C LYS A 44 -11.96 -21.47 -15.99
N ASP A 45 -10.87 -21.86 -15.32
CA ASP A 45 -10.84 -23.05 -14.47
C ASP A 45 -12.00 -23.12 -13.46
N HIS A 46 -12.37 -21.99 -12.85
CA HIS A 46 -13.48 -21.94 -11.89
C HIS A 46 -14.84 -22.43 -12.43
N ASN A 47 -15.07 -22.37 -13.74
CA ASN A 47 -16.31 -22.83 -14.36
C ASN A 47 -16.13 -24.02 -15.31
N THR A 48 -14.90 -24.34 -15.71
CA THR A 48 -14.59 -25.53 -16.53
C THR A 48 -14.16 -26.74 -15.68
N GLY A 49 -13.47 -26.51 -14.56
CA GLY A 49 -12.85 -27.54 -13.71
C GLY A 49 -11.74 -28.32 -14.41
N LYS A 50 -11.08 -27.72 -15.41
CA LYS A 50 -10.13 -28.38 -16.31
C LYS A 50 -8.68 -27.92 -16.15
N GLY A 51 -8.40 -27.01 -15.21
CA GLY A 51 -7.10 -26.39 -15.01
C GLY A 51 -6.76 -25.33 -16.05
N ASP A 52 -5.60 -24.69 -15.85
CA ASP A 52 -5.11 -23.59 -16.68
C ASP A 52 -4.59 -24.04 -18.06
N ASP A 53 -4.34 -25.35 -18.24
CA ASP A 53 -3.86 -25.96 -19.50
C ASP A 53 -5.00 -26.22 -20.51
N GLU A 54 -6.24 -25.83 -20.21
CA GLU A 54 -7.36 -26.01 -21.12
C GLU A 54 -7.17 -25.19 -22.41
N PRO A 55 -7.26 -25.81 -23.62
CA PRO A 55 -6.98 -25.09 -24.87
C PRO A 55 -7.87 -23.87 -25.12
N TYR A 56 -9.10 -23.86 -24.58
CA TYR A 56 -10.08 -22.79 -24.75
C TYR A 56 -10.31 -22.00 -23.45
N ALA A 57 -9.35 -21.99 -22.53
CA ALA A 57 -9.41 -21.10 -21.37
C ALA A 57 -8.98 -19.70 -21.78
N CYS A 58 -9.70 -18.68 -21.28
CA CYS A 58 -9.23 -17.31 -21.37
C CYS A 58 -7.90 -17.17 -20.63
N LYS A 59 -6.91 -16.56 -21.26
CA LYS A 59 -5.56 -16.44 -20.70
C LYS A 59 -4.78 -15.29 -21.31
N VAL A 60 -3.74 -14.89 -20.60
CA VAL A 60 -2.68 -14.05 -21.15
C VAL A 60 -1.83 -14.90 -22.08
N VAL A 61 -1.47 -14.35 -23.23
CA VAL A 61 -0.52 -14.90 -24.20
C VAL A 61 0.50 -13.82 -24.52
N ASP A 62 1.72 -14.22 -24.90
CA ASP A 62 2.80 -13.29 -25.31
C ASP A 62 3.02 -12.12 -24.32
N LEU A 63 2.86 -12.39 -23.02
CA LEU A 63 2.97 -11.47 -21.87
C LEU A 63 1.89 -10.39 -21.74
N ASN A 64 1.46 -9.73 -22.82
CA ASN A 64 0.48 -8.64 -22.77
C ASN A 64 -0.67 -8.75 -23.77
N ASP A 65 -0.80 -9.87 -24.46
CA ASP A 65 -1.99 -10.17 -25.25
C ASP A 65 -2.98 -10.96 -24.39
N ILE A 66 -4.28 -10.77 -24.60
CA ILE A 66 -5.33 -11.52 -23.90
C ILE A 66 -6.18 -12.25 -24.92
N GLN A 67 -6.18 -13.58 -24.81
CA GLN A 67 -7.09 -14.44 -25.55
C GLN A 67 -8.33 -14.70 -24.70
N LEU A 68 -9.49 -14.35 -25.24
CA LEU A 68 -10.80 -14.62 -24.64
C LEU A 68 -11.49 -15.78 -25.38
N TYR A 69 -12.23 -16.59 -24.61
CA TYR A 69 -13.12 -17.65 -25.08
C TYR A 69 -14.40 -17.66 -24.24
N TRP A 70 -15.54 -17.97 -24.85
CA TRP A 70 -16.82 -18.04 -24.13
C TRP A 70 -17.71 -19.19 -24.61
N TYR A 71 -18.80 -19.43 -23.88
CA TYR A 71 -19.78 -20.45 -24.25
C TYR A 71 -20.74 -19.93 -25.34
N GLY A 72 -20.86 -20.67 -26.44
CA GLY A 72 -21.82 -20.32 -27.48
C GLY A 72 -23.27 -20.48 -27.01
N VAL A 73 -24.12 -19.53 -27.39
CA VAL A 73 -25.58 -19.59 -27.22
C VAL A 73 -26.20 -19.84 -28.58
N LYS A 74 -27.03 -20.88 -28.67
CA LYS A 74 -27.66 -21.27 -29.91
C LYS A 74 -28.67 -20.21 -30.38
N ASP A 75 -28.69 -19.95 -31.68
CA ASP A 75 -29.67 -19.06 -32.35
C ASP A 75 -29.63 -17.59 -31.86
N CYS A 76 -28.55 -17.16 -31.21
CA CYS A 76 -28.37 -15.76 -30.80
C CYS A 76 -28.02 -14.85 -31.99
N ALA A 77 -28.12 -13.53 -31.79
CA ALA A 77 -27.70 -12.54 -32.79
C ALA A 77 -26.19 -12.22 -32.74
N GLY A 78 -25.51 -12.62 -31.66
CA GLY A 78 -24.09 -12.32 -31.43
C GLY A 78 -23.78 -12.12 -29.96
N TYR A 79 -22.60 -11.56 -29.69
CA TYR A 79 -22.12 -11.26 -28.34
C TYR A 79 -21.59 -9.84 -28.30
N GLN A 80 -21.89 -9.12 -27.22
CA GLN A 80 -21.27 -7.84 -26.92
C GLN A 80 -20.27 -8.03 -25.80
N ILE A 81 -19.07 -7.49 -25.99
CA ILE A 81 -17.93 -7.65 -25.10
C ILE A 81 -17.41 -6.27 -24.72
N ARG A 82 -17.22 -6.05 -23.42
CA ARG A 82 -16.64 -4.83 -22.86
C ARG A 82 -15.33 -5.13 -22.14
N MET A 83 -14.38 -4.21 -22.22
CA MET A 83 -13.13 -4.24 -21.47
C MET A 83 -12.92 -2.90 -20.77
N ALA A 84 -12.44 -2.94 -19.52
CA ALA A 84 -12.06 -1.76 -18.75
C ALA A 84 -10.88 -2.09 -17.82
N LEU A 85 -10.23 -1.07 -17.27
CA LEU A 85 -9.30 -1.28 -16.17
C LEU A 85 -10.05 -1.68 -14.90
N GLN A 86 -9.45 -2.58 -14.11
CA GLN A 86 -10.04 -3.01 -12.84
C GLN A 86 -10.46 -1.86 -11.94
N ALA A 87 -9.63 -0.82 -11.81
CA ALA A 87 -9.88 0.28 -10.88
C ALA A 87 -11.22 0.98 -11.16
N ASN A 88 -11.63 1.05 -12.43
CA ASN A 88 -12.79 1.80 -12.87
C ASN A 88 -14.12 1.04 -12.74
N VAL A 89 -14.07 -0.29 -12.59
CA VAL A 89 -15.27 -1.15 -12.65
C VAL A 89 -15.29 -2.21 -11.55
N SER A 90 -14.61 -1.95 -10.44
CA SER A 90 -14.48 -2.90 -9.33
C SER A 90 -15.59 -2.82 -8.28
N SER A 91 -16.51 -1.85 -8.38
CA SER A 91 -17.58 -1.64 -7.40
C SER A 91 -18.68 -2.71 -7.43
N GLY A 92 -18.82 -3.40 -8.57
CA GLY A 92 -19.95 -4.30 -8.82
C GLY A 92 -21.19 -3.63 -9.41
N LEU A 93 -21.16 -2.30 -9.64
CA LEU A 93 -22.29 -1.52 -10.14
C LEU A 93 -22.30 -1.44 -11.66
N ALA A 94 -23.51 -1.48 -12.25
CA ALA A 94 -23.69 -1.34 -13.69
C ALA A 94 -23.24 0.04 -14.21
N GLU A 95 -23.42 1.08 -13.39
CA GLU A 95 -23.07 2.48 -13.73
C GLU A 95 -21.59 2.64 -14.10
N ASP A 96 -20.69 1.90 -13.45
CA ASP A 96 -19.25 1.92 -13.76
C ASP A 96 -18.96 1.44 -15.18
N TRP A 97 -19.68 0.39 -15.62
CA TRP A 97 -19.54 -0.21 -16.94
C TRP A 97 -20.32 0.52 -18.03
N ASP A 98 -21.34 1.27 -17.65
CA ASP A 98 -22.13 2.08 -18.58
C ASP A 98 -21.49 3.46 -18.82
N ASN A 99 -20.46 3.83 -18.06
CA ASN A 99 -19.65 5.03 -18.29
C ASN A 99 -18.65 4.82 -19.45
N PRO A 100 -18.83 5.48 -20.62
CA PRO A 100 -17.95 5.30 -21.77
C PRO A 100 -16.49 5.71 -21.49
N ALA A 101 -16.26 6.62 -20.53
CA ALA A 101 -14.91 7.05 -20.17
C ALA A 101 -14.09 5.95 -19.46
N HIS A 102 -14.75 4.93 -18.92
CA HIS A 102 -14.09 3.80 -18.27
C HIS A 102 -13.74 2.66 -19.22
N LEU A 103 -14.40 2.60 -20.38
CA LEU A 103 -14.29 1.49 -21.32
C LEU A 103 -13.08 1.68 -22.24
N LEU A 104 -12.28 0.62 -22.35
CA LEU A 104 -11.19 0.48 -23.29
C LEU A 104 -11.63 -0.19 -24.59
N MET A 105 -12.68 -1.02 -24.51
CA MET A 105 -13.29 -1.71 -25.64
C MET A 105 -14.78 -1.90 -25.36
N ASP A 106 -15.62 -1.65 -26.36
CA ASP A 106 -17.02 -2.10 -26.42
C ASP A 106 -17.26 -2.57 -27.86
N THR A 107 -17.33 -3.88 -28.07
CA THR A 107 -17.39 -4.48 -29.40
C THR A 107 -18.47 -5.54 -29.50
N ILE A 108 -19.00 -5.73 -30.71
CA ILE A 108 -20.00 -6.76 -31.01
C ILE A 108 -19.41 -7.72 -32.03
N VAL A 109 -19.51 -9.01 -31.74
CA VAL A 109 -19.09 -10.09 -32.63
C VAL A 109 -20.28 -10.97 -33.01
N GLY A 110 -20.20 -11.59 -34.20
CA GLY A 110 -21.27 -12.45 -34.72
C GLY A 110 -21.50 -13.72 -33.89
N PRO A 111 -22.63 -14.41 -34.08
CA PRO A 111 -23.02 -15.56 -33.28
C PRO A 111 -22.08 -16.78 -33.41
N ASP A 112 -21.35 -16.87 -34.53
CA ASP A 112 -20.37 -17.93 -34.81
C ASP A 112 -18.97 -17.62 -34.25
N VAL A 113 -18.75 -16.43 -33.69
CA VAL A 113 -17.48 -16.06 -33.06
C VAL A 113 -17.53 -16.43 -31.59
N LEU A 114 -16.59 -17.27 -31.15
CA LEU A 114 -16.50 -17.76 -29.76
C LEU A 114 -15.18 -17.42 -29.06
N ASP A 115 -14.36 -16.62 -29.72
CA ASP A 115 -13.07 -16.20 -29.24
C ASP A 115 -12.71 -14.79 -29.74
N LEU A 116 -11.85 -14.11 -28.98
CA LEU A 116 -11.35 -12.77 -29.33
C LEU A 116 -9.93 -12.61 -28.77
N LEU A 117 -8.99 -12.23 -29.62
CA LEU A 117 -7.64 -11.86 -29.22
C LEU A 117 -7.54 -10.34 -29.12
N VAL A 118 -7.23 -9.86 -27.92
CA VAL A 118 -6.94 -8.45 -27.64
C VAL A 118 -5.42 -8.30 -27.53
N LYS A 119 -4.84 -7.44 -28.37
CA LYS A 119 -3.39 -7.33 -28.51
C LYS A 119 -2.80 -6.06 -27.92
N ASP A 120 -1.50 -6.09 -27.69
CA ASP A 120 -0.64 -4.93 -27.44
C ASP A 120 -1.09 -4.12 -26.21
N LEU A 121 -1.58 -4.82 -25.17
CA LEU A 121 -2.06 -4.18 -23.95
C LEU A 121 -0.88 -3.69 -23.09
N GLU A 122 -1.18 -2.85 -22.11
CA GLU A 122 -0.18 -2.45 -21.12
C GLU A 122 0.24 -3.66 -20.27
N TYR A 123 1.54 -3.78 -20.00
CA TYR A 123 2.09 -4.84 -19.16
C TYR A 123 1.70 -4.65 -17.68
N SER A 124 1.65 -5.75 -16.93
CA SER A 124 1.33 -5.77 -15.49
C SER A 124 0.06 -5.01 -15.10
N THR A 125 -0.94 -5.04 -15.97
CA THR A 125 -2.16 -4.25 -15.85
C THR A 125 -3.35 -5.18 -15.67
N SER A 126 -4.20 -4.85 -14.70
CA SER A 126 -5.39 -5.62 -14.38
C SER A 126 -6.58 -5.17 -15.22
N TYR A 127 -7.02 -6.04 -16.14
CA TYR A 127 -8.17 -5.81 -17.00
C TYR A 127 -9.40 -6.57 -16.52
N ARG A 128 -10.56 -5.96 -16.69
CA ARG A 128 -11.88 -6.56 -16.45
C ARG A 128 -12.60 -6.71 -17.77
N PHE A 129 -13.34 -7.80 -17.90
CA PHE A 129 -14.17 -8.04 -19.08
C PHE A 129 -15.59 -8.39 -18.69
N ALA A 130 -16.53 -7.90 -19.48
CA ALA A 130 -17.93 -8.26 -19.39
C ALA A 130 -18.45 -8.73 -20.75
N ILE A 131 -19.41 -9.65 -20.73
CA ILE A 131 -20.03 -10.18 -21.95
C ILE A 131 -21.54 -10.36 -21.74
N ARG A 132 -22.30 -10.10 -22.79
CA ARG A 132 -23.72 -10.47 -22.87
C ARG A 132 -24.07 -11.07 -24.22
N THR A 133 -25.05 -11.95 -24.23
CA THR A 133 -25.64 -12.54 -25.42
C THR A 133 -26.68 -11.59 -26.01
N LEU A 134 -26.59 -11.33 -27.31
CA LEU A 134 -27.52 -10.48 -28.04
C LEU A 134 -28.66 -11.32 -28.62
N SER A 135 -29.89 -10.85 -28.44
CA SER A 135 -31.07 -11.52 -28.96
C SER A 135 -31.44 -11.01 -30.36
N PRO A 136 -31.86 -11.88 -31.29
CA PRO A 136 -32.45 -11.44 -32.56
C PRO A 136 -33.76 -10.67 -32.37
N LYS A 137 -34.38 -10.74 -31.18
CA LYS A 137 -35.61 -10.01 -30.82
C LYS A 137 -35.38 -8.56 -30.36
N GLY A 138 -34.13 -8.12 -30.22
CA GLY A 138 -33.79 -6.75 -29.79
C GLY A 138 -33.36 -6.62 -28.31
N GLU A 139 -33.04 -5.39 -27.90
CA GLU A 139 -32.31 -5.08 -26.65
C GLU A 139 -33.02 -5.56 -25.37
N GLY A 140 -34.35 -5.47 -25.33
CA GLY A 140 -35.15 -5.92 -24.18
C GLY A 140 -35.00 -7.41 -23.85
N TYR A 141 -34.56 -8.21 -24.83
CA TYR A 141 -34.41 -9.66 -24.71
C TYR A 141 -32.95 -10.12 -24.58
N HIS A 142 -31.98 -9.20 -24.57
CA HIS A 142 -30.57 -9.54 -24.35
C HIS A 142 -30.36 -10.20 -22.98
N SER A 143 -29.34 -11.05 -22.87
CA SER A 143 -29.01 -11.64 -21.57
C SER A 143 -28.62 -10.56 -20.57
N LYS A 144 -28.61 -10.91 -19.28
CA LYS A 144 -27.86 -10.12 -18.30
C LYS A 144 -26.37 -10.14 -18.65
N TRP A 145 -25.63 -9.15 -18.16
CA TRP A 145 -24.18 -9.12 -18.25
C TRP A 145 -23.57 -10.16 -17.32
N TYR A 146 -22.63 -10.94 -17.83
CA TYR A 146 -21.64 -11.64 -17.02
C TYR A 146 -20.41 -10.75 -16.90
N GLY A 147 -19.81 -10.67 -15.70
CA GLY A 147 -18.56 -9.95 -15.47
C GLY A 147 -18.69 -8.64 -14.70
N TYR A 148 -19.93 -8.22 -14.38
CA TYR A 148 -20.21 -6.99 -13.63
C TYR A 148 -20.01 -7.14 -12.12
N GLY A 149 -19.80 -8.35 -11.60
CA GLY A 149 -19.64 -8.60 -10.16
C GLY A 149 -18.40 -7.95 -9.54
N ASP A 150 -18.45 -7.74 -8.22
CA ASP A 150 -17.30 -7.27 -7.44
C ASP A 150 -16.36 -8.43 -7.02
N GLY A 151 -15.25 -8.12 -6.34
CA GLY A 151 -14.29 -9.13 -5.88
C GLY A 151 -14.82 -10.18 -4.89
N ARG A 152 -15.99 -9.96 -4.25
CA ARG A 152 -16.67 -10.92 -3.36
C ARG A 152 -17.61 -11.84 -4.14
N HIS A 153 -18.12 -11.38 -5.27
CA HIS A 153 -18.93 -12.17 -6.21
C HIS A 153 -18.05 -12.86 -7.25
N TRP A 154 -17.13 -13.72 -6.78
CA TRP A 154 -16.12 -14.40 -7.63
C TRP A 154 -16.69 -15.21 -8.80
N ALA A 155 -17.96 -15.60 -8.72
CA ALA A 155 -18.67 -16.32 -9.77
C ALA A 155 -19.22 -15.42 -10.87
N ASP A 156 -19.25 -14.09 -10.70
CA ASP A 156 -19.87 -13.12 -11.61
C ASP A 156 -18.93 -11.97 -12.02
N TRP A 157 -17.62 -12.12 -11.77
CA TRP A 157 -16.59 -11.24 -12.34
C TRP A 157 -15.60 -12.02 -13.20
N PHE A 158 -15.10 -11.36 -14.25
CA PHE A 158 -14.00 -11.88 -15.04
C PHE A 158 -12.93 -10.81 -15.27
N GLY A 159 -11.67 -11.23 -15.14
CA GLY A 159 -10.52 -10.35 -15.31
C GLY A 159 -9.22 -11.14 -15.41
N LEU A 160 -8.25 -10.55 -16.07
CA LEU A 160 -6.92 -11.09 -16.30
C LEU A 160 -5.90 -9.98 -16.07
N ASP A 161 -4.77 -10.34 -15.46
CA ASP A 161 -3.64 -9.46 -15.25
C ASP A 161 -2.59 -9.78 -16.30
N THR A 162 -2.21 -8.82 -17.14
CA THR A 162 -1.08 -9.02 -18.07
C THR A 162 0.20 -9.25 -17.28
N ASP A 163 1.14 -9.99 -17.88
CA ASP A 163 2.38 -10.38 -17.22
C ASP A 163 3.34 -9.19 -17.05
N LEU A 164 4.40 -9.43 -16.27
CA LEU A 164 5.50 -8.49 -16.14
C LEU A 164 6.16 -8.28 -17.49
N ARG A 165 6.40 -7.01 -17.83
CA ARG A 165 7.28 -6.66 -18.93
C ARG A 165 8.67 -7.22 -18.63
N TYR A 166 9.38 -7.65 -19.67
CA TYR A 166 10.82 -7.87 -19.60
C TYR A 166 11.55 -6.63 -19.06
N ASN A 167 12.78 -6.79 -18.56
CA ASN A 167 13.49 -5.68 -17.93
C ASN A 167 13.73 -4.56 -18.94
N THR A 168 13.50 -3.31 -18.54
CA THR A 168 13.73 -2.14 -19.40
C THR A 168 14.86 -1.26 -18.86
N PRO A 169 15.68 -0.65 -19.75
CA PRO A 169 16.74 0.24 -19.34
C PRO A 169 16.17 1.61 -18.91
N ASP A 170 16.75 2.19 -17.85
CA ASP A 170 16.40 3.51 -17.33
C ASP A 170 17.09 4.63 -18.16
N LEU A 171 16.70 4.82 -19.43
CA LEU A 171 17.39 5.71 -20.37
C LEU A 171 17.24 7.19 -20.07
N VAL A 172 16.10 7.56 -19.49
CA VAL A 172 15.83 8.96 -19.13
C VAL A 172 15.54 9.08 -17.65
N VAL A 173 16.13 10.09 -17.01
CA VAL A 173 15.99 10.35 -15.58
C VAL A 173 15.69 11.82 -15.34
N ILE A 174 14.60 12.08 -14.63
CA ILE A 174 14.19 13.44 -14.24
C ILE A 174 15.17 14.00 -13.19
N GLY A 175 15.60 15.22 -13.39
CA GLY A 175 16.38 16.01 -12.43
C GLY A 175 16.02 17.49 -12.50
N ASN A 176 16.58 18.29 -11.59
CA ASN A 176 16.45 19.77 -11.57
C ASN A 176 15.01 20.27 -11.80
N ILE A 177 14.05 19.69 -11.07
CA ILE A 177 12.65 20.10 -11.14
C ILE A 177 12.51 21.53 -10.61
N THR A 178 11.80 22.37 -11.36
CA THR A 178 11.42 23.73 -10.97
C THR A 178 9.90 23.87 -11.00
N LYS A 179 9.40 25.09 -10.79
CA LYS A 179 7.97 25.40 -10.87
C LYS A 179 7.36 25.22 -12.25
N THR A 180 8.14 25.31 -13.32
CA THR A 180 7.61 25.30 -14.71
C THR A 180 8.50 24.56 -15.70
N SER A 181 9.50 23.84 -15.18
CA SER A 181 10.49 23.12 -15.99
C SER A 181 11.10 21.96 -15.21
N PHE A 182 11.77 21.06 -15.92
CA PHE A 182 12.66 20.06 -15.35
C PHE A 182 13.73 19.69 -16.37
N ARG A 183 14.81 19.07 -15.90
CA ARG A 183 15.84 18.48 -16.76
C ARG A 183 15.58 17.00 -16.95
N LEU A 184 15.61 16.54 -18.19
CA LEU A 184 15.63 15.14 -18.55
C LEU A 184 17.08 14.74 -18.87
N ASN A 185 17.71 14.00 -17.97
CA ASN A 185 19.06 13.46 -18.21
C ASN A 185 18.96 12.21 -19.09
N LEU A 186 19.89 12.06 -20.03
CA LEU A 186 19.94 10.95 -20.97
C LEU A 186 21.10 10.02 -20.59
N ASP A 187 20.80 8.80 -20.20
CA ASP A 187 21.76 7.72 -19.99
C ASP A 187 21.59 6.65 -21.08
N LEU A 188 22.17 6.92 -22.25
CA LEU A 188 21.99 6.08 -23.42
C LEU A 188 23.02 4.95 -23.52
N SER A 189 24.02 4.88 -22.63
CA SER A 189 25.12 3.93 -22.82
C SER A 189 24.71 2.52 -22.39
N TYR A 190 24.82 1.56 -23.30
CA TYR A 190 24.58 0.14 -22.99
C TYR A 190 25.61 -0.41 -22.00
N ALA A 191 26.87 0.05 -22.07
CA ALA A 191 27.94 -0.47 -21.22
C ALA A 191 27.73 -0.20 -19.72
N THR A 192 26.96 0.85 -19.37
CA THR A 192 26.70 1.26 -17.98
C THR A 192 25.26 1.03 -17.54
N SER A 193 24.40 0.47 -18.40
CA SER A 193 22.96 0.36 -18.16
C SER A 193 22.54 -0.63 -17.08
N GLY A 194 23.48 -1.43 -16.58
CA GLY A 194 23.18 -2.53 -15.64
C GLY A 194 22.33 -3.64 -16.26
N ASP A 195 22.51 -3.93 -17.56
CA ASP A 195 21.80 -4.99 -18.29
C ASP A 195 21.80 -6.33 -17.51
N PRO A 196 20.62 -6.90 -17.20
CA PRO A 196 20.51 -8.20 -16.55
C PRO A 196 20.74 -9.38 -17.52
N GLY A 197 21.02 -9.11 -18.80
CA GLY A 197 21.38 -10.07 -19.84
C GLY A 197 20.32 -10.23 -20.94
N ASP A 198 19.24 -9.45 -20.90
CA ASP A 198 18.10 -9.53 -21.82
C ASP A 198 17.86 -8.26 -22.64
N TYR A 199 18.51 -7.13 -22.34
CA TYR A 199 18.19 -5.86 -23.00
C TYR A 199 18.33 -5.94 -24.52
N LYS A 200 19.42 -6.52 -25.04
CA LYS A 200 19.64 -6.67 -26.49
C LYS A 200 18.65 -7.59 -27.21
N GLN A 201 17.81 -8.34 -26.49
CA GLN A 201 16.75 -9.15 -27.09
C GLN A 201 15.53 -8.30 -27.46
N HIS A 202 15.34 -7.17 -26.77
CA HIS A 202 14.14 -6.34 -26.88
C HIS A 202 14.43 -4.90 -27.32
N PHE A 203 15.69 -4.46 -27.20
CA PHE A 203 16.10 -3.07 -27.38
C PHE A 203 17.29 -2.95 -28.32
N GLU A 204 17.24 -1.92 -29.15
CA GLU A 204 18.24 -1.64 -30.16
C GLU A 204 19.42 -0.85 -29.57
N VAL A 205 20.63 -1.29 -29.87
CA VAL A 205 21.88 -0.63 -29.52
C VAL A 205 22.64 -0.36 -30.82
N ASP A 206 23.06 0.88 -31.03
CA ASP A 206 23.79 1.31 -32.22
C ASP A 206 25.26 0.85 -32.20
N GLU A 207 25.98 1.15 -33.29
CA GLU A 207 27.39 0.78 -33.48
C GLU A 207 28.32 1.43 -32.44
N ASP A 208 27.91 2.55 -31.86
CA ASP A 208 28.66 3.28 -30.82
C ASP A 208 28.38 2.74 -29.40
N GLY A 209 27.51 1.72 -29.28
CA GLY A 209 27.17 1.10 -28.00
C GLY A 209 26.12 1.88 -27.21
N ASN A 210 25.31 2.71 -27.86
CA ASN A 210 24.22 3.45 -27.22
C ASN A 210 22.85 2.91 -27.62
N PHE A 211 21.87 3.00 -26.70
CA PHE A 211 20.48 2.71 -27.02
C PHE A 211 19.92 3.70 -28.04
N VAL A 212 19.17 3.18 -29.00
CA VAL A 212 18.56 3.99 -30.06
C VAL A 212 17.26 4.62 -29.57
N VAL A 213 17.31 5.91 -29.26
CA VAL A 213 16.14 6.73 -28.89
C VAL A 213 15.87 7.78 -29.97
N HIS A 214 14.60 7.90 -30.37
CA HIS A 214 14.15 8.80 -31.42
C HIS A 214 13.28 9.94 -30.88
N ILE A 215 12.34 9.63 -29.98
CA ILE A 215 11.34 10.60 -29.50
C ILE A 215 11.37 10.69 -27.98
N ILE A 216 11.25 11.91 -27.48
CA ILE A 216 10.73 12.20 -26.15
C ILE A 216 9.32 12.77 -26.30
N SER A 217 8.34 12.20 -25.59
CA SER A 217 6.99 12.76 -25.50
C SER A 217 6.69 13.18 -24.06
N VAL A 218 6.16 14.39 -23.88
CA VAL A 218 5.67 14.92 -22.61
C VAL A 218 4.16 15.08 -22.71
N LEU A 219 3.43 14.50 -21.76
CA LEU A 219 1.97 14.52 -21.72
C LEU A 219 1.49 14.94 -20.33
N PRO A 220 0.36 15.67 -20.20
CA PRO A 220 -0.26 15.88 -18.90
C PRO A 220 -0.71 14.53 -18.32
N SER A 221 -0.49 14.32 -17.03
CA SER A 221 -1.01 13.14 -16.32
C SER A 221 -2.53 13.20 -16.21
N PRO A 222 -3.24 12.05 -16.14
CA PRO A 222 -4.65 12.01 -15.80
C PRO A 222 -5.02 12.71 -14.48
N THR A 223 -4.05 12.96 -13.59
CA THR A 223 -4.25 13.75 -12.37
C THR A 223 -4.47 15.24 -12.67
N ASN A 224 -3.84 15.79 -13.72
CA ASN A 224 -3.98 17.18 -14.15
C ASN A 224 -4.14 17.24 -15.69
N PRO A 225 -5.25 16.73 -16.25
CA PRO A 225 -5.38 16.47 -17.70
C PRO A 225 -5.37 17.75 -18.54
N SER A 226 -5.69 18.90 -17.94
CA SER A 226 -5.68 20.22 -18.58
C SER A 226 -4.35 20.97 -18.44
N ALA A 227 -3.34 20.39 -17.77
CA ALA A 227 -2.07 21.06 -17.56
C ALA A 227 -1.35 21.37 -18.88
N GLN A 228 -0.77 22.56 -18.98
CA GLN A 228 -0.11 23.03 -20.18
C GLN A 228 1.12 22.18 -20.52
N VAL A 229 1.20 21.75 -21.78
CA VAL A 229 2.42 21.22 -22.40
C VAL A 229 2.64 21.95 -23.73
N PRO A 230 3.75 22.69 -23.89
CA PRO A 230 4.12 23.28 -25.18
C PRO A 230 4.20 22.22 -26.29
N ASP A 231 3.69 22.54 -27.48
CA ASP A 231 3.58 21.56 -28.59
C ASP A 231 4.92 20.92 -28.97
N LYS A 232 6.03 21.65 -28.82
CA LYS A 232 7.38 21.13 -29.08
C LYS A 232 7.75 19.90 -28.23
N TRP A 233 7.18 19.77 -27.03
CA TRP A 233 7.48 18.68 -26.10
C TRP A 233 6.58 17.46 -26.26
N LYS A 234 5.42 17.60 -26.93
CA LYS A 234 4.48 16.48 -27.13
C LYS A 234 5.09 15.36 -27.99
N LYS A 235 6.02 15.70 -28.88
CA LYS A 235 6.73 14.76 -29.75
C LYS A 235 8.09 15.33 -30.18
N TYR A 236 8.98 15.51 -29.21
CA TYR A 236 10.31 16.07 -29.43
C TYR A 236 11.24 15.04 -30.09
N GLU A 237 11.87 15.40 -31.19
CA GLU A 237 12.89 14.55 -31.85
C GLU A 237 14.24 14.75 -31.19
N VAL A 238 14.81 13.68 -30.63
CA VAL A 238 16.10 13.74 -29.93
C VAL A 238 17.21 13.99 -30.94
N THR A 239 17.94 15.10 -30.77
CA THR A 239 18.98 15.52 -31.69
C THR A 239 20.36 14.94 -31.30
N ALA A 240 21.32 15.01 -32.23
CA ALA A 240 22.71 14.67 -31.92
C ALA A 240 23.33 15.60 -30.85
N GLU A 241 22.89 16.86 -30.79
CA GLU A 241 23.33 17.81 -29.76
C GLU A 241 22.83 17.39 -28.38
N ASP A 242 21.58 16.97 -28.25
CA ASP A 242 21.02 16.48 -26.98
C ASP A 242 21.79 15.26 -26.46
N LYS A 243 22.09 14.31 -27.37
CA LYS A 243 22.89 13.11 -27.06
C LYS A 243 24.30 13.49 -26.59
N ALA A 244 24.97 14.41 -27.28
CA ALA A 244 26.31 14.86 -26.90
C ALA A 244 26.33 15.63 -25.58
N LYS A 245 25.27 16.39 -25.30
CA LYS A 245 25.09 17.18 -24.09
C LYS A 245 24.64 16.33 -22.89
N GLY A 246 23.97 15.20 -23.15
CA GLY A 246 23.50 14.23 -22.16
C GLY A 246 22.22 14.66 -21.43
N TYR A 247 21.54 15.72 -21.86
CA TYR A 247 20.28 16.15 -21.24
C TYR A 247 19.45 17.09 -22.14
N ILE A 248 18.15 17.12 -21.87
CA ILE A 248 17.16 18.03 -22.47
C ILE A 248 16.50 18.84 -21.35
N ASP A 249 16.44 20.16 -21.49
CA ASP A 249 15.73 21.03 -20.54
C ASP A 249 14.28 21.26 -21.04
N ILE A 250 13.31 20.66 -20.35
CA ILE A 250 11.88 20.78 -20.66
C ILE A 250 11.32 21.99 -19.92
N ASP A 251 10.67 22.91 -20.63
CA ASP A 251 10.18 24.19 -20.10
C ASP A 251 8.74 24.53 -20.50
N GLY A 252 8.19 25.60 -19.93
CA GLY A 252 6.87 26.14 -20.29
C GLY A 252 5.68 25.33 -19.74
N LEU A 253 5.91 24.59 -18.66
CA LEU A 253 4.91 23.77 -17.98
C LEU A 253 4.17 24.58 -16.91
N ASP A 254 2.98 24.11 -16.52
CA ASP A 254 2.25 24.65 -15.39
C ASP A 254 2.90 24.23 -14.06
N MET A 255 2.67 25.05 -13.04
CA MET A 255 3.09 24.79 -11.67
C MET A 255 2.29 23.65 -11.05
N ASN A 256 2.92 22.90 -10.13
CA ASN A 256 2.28 21.88 -9.30
C ASN A 256 1.45 20.83 -10.08
N SER A 257 1.86 20.57 -11.32
CA SER A 257 1.15 19.70 -12.24
C SER A 257 1.98 18.46 -12.54
N VAL A 258 1.31 17.32 -12.72
CA VAL A 258 1.97 16.05 -13.01
C VAL A 258 2.05 15.83 -14.52
N TYR A 259 3.23 15.43 -14.99
CA TYR A 259 3.53 15.12 -16.38
C TYR A 259 4.09 13.70 -16.51
N VAL A 260 3.77 13.06 -17.62
CA VAL A 260 4.30 11.77 -18.05
C VAL A 260 5.31 12.01 -19.17
N VAL A 261 6.48 11.38 -19.07
CA VAL A 261 7.57 11.51 -20.05
C VAL A 261 7.95 10.13 -20.56
N ASN A 262 7.87 9.91 -21.86
CA ASN A 262 8.28 8.65 -22.50
C ASN A 262 9.52 8.86 -23.38
N ALA A 263 10.43 7.87 -23.35
CA ALA A 263 11.51 7.75 -24.33
C ALA A 263 11.22 6.58 -25.29
N GLU A 264 11.14 6.87 -26.59
CA GLU A 264 10.62 5.92 -27.59
C GLU A 264 11.64 5.61 -28.70
N ASN A 265 11.72 4.32 -29.08
CA ASN A 265 12.35 3.87 -30.33
C ASN A 265 11.30 3.67 -31.43
N LYS A 266 11.28 4.55 -32.44
CA LYS A 266 10.41 4.41 -33.63
C LYS A 266 10.68 3.17 -34.51
N ASN A 267 11.80 2.47 -34.34
CA ASN A 267 12.07 1.23 -35.08
C ASN A 267 11.23 0.05 -34.54
N ILE A 268 10.65 0.18 -33.35
CA ILE A 268 9.76 -0.81 -32.75
C ILE A 268 8.31 -0.38 -33.09
N PRO A 269 7.51 -1.23 -33.78
CA PRO A 269 6.22 -0.82 -34.31
C PRO A 269 5.11 -0.75 -33.26
N ILE A 270 5.19 -1.55 -32.20
CA ILE A 270 4.20 -1.60 -31.12
C ILE A 270 4.58 -0.55 -30.07
N HIS A 271 3.65 0.36 -29.74
CA HIS A 271 3.95 1.50 -28.87
C HIS A 271 4.41 1.09 -27.48
N VAL A 272 3.70 0.16 -26.83
CA VAL A 272 4.03 -0.32 -25.48
C VAL A 272 5.42 -0.97 -25.41
N ASP A 273 5.90 -1.53 -26.53
CA ASP A 273 7.25 -2.09 -26.66
C ASP A 273 8.30 -1.04 -27.01
N ALA A 274 7.91 -0.03 -27.79
CA ALA A 274 8.77 1.05 -28.27
C ALA A 274 9.22 1.99 -27.15
N VAL A 275 8.43 2.12 -26.09
CA VAL A 275 8.77 2.92 -24.90
C VAL A 275 9.82 2.18 -24.08
N TYR A 276 11.01 2.74 -23.91
CA TYR A 276 12.04 2.16 -23.04
C TYR A 276 11.67 2.30 -21.57
N ASN A 277 11.51 3.54 -21.12
CA ASN A 277 11.08 3.86 -19.78
C ASN A 277 10.16 5.08 -19.79
N THR A 278 9.22 5.05 -18.86
CA THR A 278 8.30 6.15 -18.58
C THR A 278 8.69 6.77 -17.24
N CYS A 279 8.78 8.09 -17.19
CA CYS A 279 8.91 8.85 -15.94
C CYS A 279 7.63 9.65 -15.67
N THR A 280 7.26 9.80 -14.40
CA THR A 280 6.36 10.90 -14.00
C THR A 280 7.13 11.97 -13.26
N VAL A 281 6.71 13.21 -13.41
CA VAL A 281 7.27 14.36 -12.71
C VAL A 281 6.16 15.29 -12.31
N ARG A 282 6.17 15.76 -11.05
CA ARG A 282 5.38 16.90 -10.63
C ARG A 282 6.27 18.13 -10.65
N THR A 283 5.87 19.18 -11.36
CA THR A 283 6.53 20.49 -11.25
C THR A 283 6.35 21.06 -9.85
N ASP A 284 7.32 21.82 -9.37
CA ASP A 284 7.26 22.36 -8.01
C ASP A 284 6.20 23.47 -7.87
N GLY A 285 5.94 23.91 -6.65
CA GLY A 285 5.16 25.11 -6.32
C GLY A 285 5.56 25.65 -4.96
N GLU A 286 4.97 26.78 -4.55
CA GLU A 286 5.18 27.32 -3.20
C GLU A 286 4.04 26.86 -2.29
N PRO A 287 4.32 26.21 -1.14
CA PRO A 287 3.31 25.98 -0.10
C PRO A 287 2.70 27.30 0.35
N GLY A 288 1.36 27.37 0.37
CA GLY A 288 0.64 28.47 0.99
C GLY A 288 0.73 28.43 2.52
N GLU A 289 0.08 29.41 3.17
CA GLU A 289 -0.14 29.38 4.62
C GLU A 289 -0.90 28.11 5.05
N PRO A 290 -0.72 27.63 6.31
CA PRO A 290 -1.46 26.48 6.81
C PRO A 290 -2.98 26.64 6.66
N ILE A 291 -3.64 25.57 6.19
CA ILE A 291 -5.08 25.51 6.02
C ILE A 291 -5.68 24.96 7.30
N PHE A 292 -6.39 25.81 8.04
CA PHE A 292 -7.15 25.40 9.22
C PHE A 292 -8.48 24.75 8.79
N LEU A 293 -8.71 23.52 9.25
CA LEU A 293 -9.92 22.75 8.99
C LEU A 293 -10.88 22.89 10.17
N GLU A 294 -11.82 23.83 10.07
CA GLU A 294 -12.87 24.02 11.07
C GLU A 294 -13.69 22.74 11.23
N HIS A 295 -13.81 22.26 12.47
CA HIS A 295 -14.46 21.01 12.79
C HIS A 295 -15.97 21.13 12.60
N SER A 296 -16.53 20.30 11.71
CA SER A 296 -17.98 20.25 11.47
C SER A 296 -18.46 18.81 11.31
N VAL A 297 -19.50 18.45 12.07
CA VAL A 297 -20.08 17.11 12.08
C VAL A 297 -21.34 17.10 11.20
N ASN A 298 -21.43 16.16 10.29
CA ASN A 298 -22.66 15.90 9.55
C ASN A 298 -23.64 15.10 10.44
N PRO A 299 -24.79 15.66 10.84
CA PRO A 299 -25.77 14.92 11.65
C PRO A 299 -26.44 13.77 10.90
N ASP A 300 -26.45 13.81 9.56
CA ASP A 300 -27.08 12.83 8.68
C ASP A 300 -26.04 11.85 8.07
N ASP A 301 -24.89 11.68 8.73
CA ASP A 301 -23.85 10.77 8.27
C ASP A 301 -24.34 9.31 8.24
N THR A 302 -24.08 8.62 7.14
CA THR A 302 -24.51 7.23 6.93
C THR A 302 -23.72 6.22 7.76
N ILE A 303 -22.55 6.59 8.29
CA ILE A 303 -21.76 5.75 9.18
C ILE A 303 -22.20 6.03 10.62
N PRO A 304 -22.87 5.08 11.32
CA PRO A 304 -23.45 5.34 12.63
C PRO A 304 -22.46 5.85 13.68
N GLY A 305 -21.21 5.38 13.62
CA GLY A 305 -20.16 5.83 14.52
C GLY A 305 -19.70 7.28 14.27
N ALA A 306 -19.83 7.82 13.06
CA ALA A 306 -19.43 9.22 12.79
C ALA A 306 -20.25 10.20 13.64
N VAL A 307 -21.58 10.01 13.71
CA VAL A 307 -22.47 10.81 14.56
C VAL A 307 -22.22 10.51 16.05
N LYS A 308 -22.11 9.22 16.43
CA LYS A 308 -21.84 8.80 17.82
C LYS A 308 -20.57 9.43 18.40
N TYR A 309 -19.50 9.48 17.60
CA TYR A 309 -18.20 10.00 18.01
C TYR A 309 -18.00 11.48 17.71
N GLN A 310 -18.97 12.16 17.09
CA GLN A 310 -18.84 13.55 16.66
C GLN A 310 -17.62 13.75 15.74
N ALA A 311 -17.48 12.86 14.77
CA ALA A 311 -16.33 12.80 13.87
C ALA A 311 -16.58 13.54 12.55
N MET A 312 -15.63 14.37 12.11
CA MET A 312 -15.67 15.05 10.80
C MET A 312 -14.98 14.20 9.73
N CYS A 313 -15.60 14.05 8.56
CA CYS A 313 -15.03 13.30 7.45
C CYS A 313 -13.91 14.08 6.74
N LEU A 314 -12.79 13.42 6.46
CA LEU A 314 -11.62 13.98 5.76
C LEU A 314 -11.47 13.48 4.31
N ASP A 315 -12.28 12.51 3.88
CA ASP A 315 -12.14 11.86 2.56
C ASP A 315 -12.09 12.90 1.42
N LYS A 316 -13.08 13.79 1.36
CA LYS A 316 -13.20 14.77 0.27
C LYS A 316 -12.07 15.82 0.29
N ILE A 317 -11.59 16.19 1.48
CA ILE A 317 -10.50 17.15 1.63
C ILE A 317 -9.23 16.61 0.97
N LEU A 318 -8.91 15.34 1.21
CA LEU A 318 -7.70 14.74 0.67
C LEU A 318 -7.84 14.34 -0.81
N GLU A 319 -9.04 13.92 -1.22
CA GLU A 319 -9.37 13.68 -2.63
C GLU A 319 -9.17 14.96 -3.46
N ASP A 320 -9.77 16.07 -3.02
CA ASP A 320 -9.66 17.37 -3.70
C ASP A 320 -8.22 17.87 -3.71
N TYR A 321 -7.52 17.78 -2.58
CA TYR A 321 -6.12 18.16 -2.49
C TYR A 321 -5.25 17.44 -3.52
N THR A 322 -5.49 16.16 -3.76
CA THR A 322 -4.68 15.35 -4.69
C THR A 322 -4.83 15.85 -6.13
N ALA A 323 -6.03 16.26 -6.53
CA ALA A 323 -6.35 16.74 -7.88
C ALA A 323 -6.08 18.25 -8.07
N ASP A 324 -6.11 19.05 -7.00
CA ASP A 324 -6.02 20.51 -7.08
C ASP A 324 -4.60 20.99 -7.41
N ASN A 325 -4.41 21.57 -8.59
CA ASN A 325 -3.12 22.14 -9.02
C ASN A 325 -2.81 23.51 -8.37
N THR A 326 -3.75 24.13 -7.67
CA THR A 326 -3.53 25.37 -6.91
C THR A 326 -2.96 25.13 -5.52
N LEU A 327 -3.18 23.94 -4.94
CA LEU A 327 -2.62 23.54 -3.65
C LEU A 327 -1.35 22.71 -3.86
N THR A 328 -0.20 23.23 -3.46
CA THR A 328 1.12 22.66 -3.79
C THR A 328 1.51 21.49 -2.89
N GLU A 329 2.50 20.68 -3.30
CA GLU A 329 3.10 19.72 -2.36
C GLU A 329 3.78 20.44 -1.20
N GLY A 330 3.55 19.94 0.02
CA GLY A 330 3.98 20.58 1.26
C GLY A 330 2.89 21.42 1.93
N THR A 331 1.65 21.45 1.41
CA THR A 331 0.50 22.04 2.12
C THR A 331 0.37 21.46 3.52
N ILE A 332 0.11 22.34 4.49
CA ILE A 332 -0.11 21.99 5.89
C ILE A 332 -1.60 22.11 6.19
N PHE A 333 -2.21 21.02 6.67
CA PHE A 333 -3.56 20.99 7.20
C PHE A 333 -3.52 20.96 8.72
N GLU A 334 -4.18 21.93 9.35
CA GLU A 334 -4.29 22.02 10.81
C GLU A 334 -5.67 21.58 11.28
N LEU A 335 -5.69 20.66 12.24
CA LEU A 335 -6.87 20.12 12.90
C LEU A 335 -7.06 20.74 14.28
N GLU A 336 -8.31 20.90 14.71
CA GLU A 336 -8.64 21.36 16.06
C GLU A 336 -8.23 20.32 17.12
N GLY A 337 -7.52 20.78 18.15
CA GLY A 337 -7.08 19.91 19.25
C GLY A 337 -8.26 19.36 20.06
N GLY A 338 -8.20 18.07 20.41
CA GLY A 338 -9.24 17.36 21.15
C GLY A 338 -10.50 17.02 20.33
N LYS A 339 -10.52 17.34 19.04
CA LYS A 339 -11.61 16.97 18.11
C LYS A 339 -11.32 15.68 17.37
N ILE A 340 -12.39 15.07 16.86
CA ILE A 340 -12.34 13.77 16.18
C ILE A 340 -12.65 13.98 14.70
N TYR A 341 -11.83 13.34 13.88
CA TYR A 341 -11.93 13.30 12.43
C TYR A 341 -11.87 11.84 11.98
N TYR A 342 -12.25 11.55 10.74
CA TYR A 342 -12.19 10.18 10.22
C TYR A 342 -11.99 10.12 8.70
N PHE A 343 -11.48 8.98 8.25
CA PHE A 343 -11.56 8.56 6.85
C PHE A 343 -12.52 7.37 6.74
N ALA A 344 -13.46 7.39 5.78
CA ALA A 344 -14.35 6.24 5.53
C ALA A 344 -13.67 5.22 4.62
N ASN A 345 -12.98 5.72 3.60
CA ASN A 345 -12.35 4.93 2.55
C ASN A 345 -10.83 4.91 2.71
N ASN A 346 -10.13 4.25 1.79
CA ASN A 346 -8.67 4.16 1.77
C ASN A 346 -8.05 5.41 1.09
N PRO A 347 -7.64 6.45 1.84
CA PRO A 347 -7.03 7.64 1.23
C PRO A 347 -5.73 7.31 0.50
N SER A 348 -5.56 7.84 -0.72
CA SER A 348 -4.33 7.67 -1.50
C SER A 348 -3.32 8.77 -1.19
N LEU A 349 -2.10 8.39 -0.86
CA LEU A 349 -0.96 9.27 -0.63
C LEU A 349 -0.15 9.39 -1.93
N CYS A 350 -0.59 10.29 -2.82
CA CYS A 350 0.04 10.56 -4.12
C CYS A 350 0.61 11.98 -4.26
N LYS A 351 0.57 12.75 -3.16
CA LYS A 351 0.96 14.16 -3.11
C LYS A 351 1.38 14.49 -1.67
N GLY A 352 2.57 15.06 -1.50
CA GLY A 352 3.15 15.31 -0.18
C GLY A 352 2.42 16.39 0.60
N MET A 353 2.11 16.15 1.88
CA MET A 353 1.41 17.10 2.77
C MET A 353 1.89 16.96 4.21
N THR A 354 1.54 17.93 5.05
CA THR A 354 1.57 17.77 6.51
C THR A 354 0.15 17.84 7.06
N MET A 355 -0.24 16.91 7.93
CA MET A 355 -1.48 16.99 8.70
C MET A 355 -1.14 16.96 10.18
N ARG A 356 -1.53 18.01 10.91
CA ARG A 356 -1.15 18.18 12.31
C ARG A 356 -2.25 18.77 13.18
N THR A 357 -2.13 18.61 14.49
CA THR A 357 -2.92 19.41 15.43
C THR A 357 -2.46 20.86 15.42
N ARG A 358 -3.40 21.80 15.48
CA ARG A 358 -3.12 23.23 15.54
C ARG A 358 -2.28 23.57 16.78
N GLN A 359 -1.15 24.24 16.59
CA GLN A 359 -0.20 24.54 17.69
C GLN A 359 -0.85 25.32 18.84
N SER A 360 -1.70 26.30 18.53
CA SER A 360 -2.38 27.10 19.56
C SER A 360 -3.34 26.28 20.44
N ASP A 361 -3.85 25.15 19.95
CA ASP A 361 -4.69 24.26 20.73
C ASP A 361 -3.86 23.33 21.63
N LEU A 362 -2.68 22.90 21.18
CA LEU A 362 -1.71 22.18 22.00
C LEU A 362 -1.20 23.08 23.14
N ASP A 363 -0.84 24.32 22.84
CA ASP A 363 -0.39 25.31 23.83
C ASP A 363 -1.48 25.61 24.87
N ALA A 364 -2.74 25.56 24.47
CA ALA A 364 -3.90 25.70 25.34
C ALA A 364 -4.26 24.42 26.13
N GLY A 365 -3.52 23.33 25.94
CA GLY A 365 -3.73 22.06 26.64
C GLY A 365 -4.96 21.27 26.19
N LYS A 366 -5.47 21.52 24.97
CA LYS A 366 -6.63 20.79 24.43
C LYS A 366 -6.31 19.36 24.00
N GLY A 367 -5.02 19.04 23.88
CA GLY A 367 -4.53 17.74 23.42
C GLY A 367 -4.58 17.58 21.91
N ASN A 368 -4.12 16.42 21.44
CA ASN A 368 -4.06 16.07 20.03
C ASN A 368 -5.46 15.99 19.41
N ALA A 369 -5.57 16.35 18.13
CA ALA A 369 -6.67 15.91 17.29
C ALA A 369 -6.60 14.38 17.11
N LYS A 370 -7.76 13.76 16.93
CA LYS A 370 -7.88 12.31 16.75
C LYS A 370 -8.39 11.99 15.34
N ILE A 371 -7.77 11.03 14.67
CA ILE A 371 -8.20 10.53 13.37
C ILE A 371 -8.56 9.05 13.48
N TYR A 372 -9.80 8.72 13.12
CA TYR A 372 -10.25 7.35 12.96
C TYR A 372 -10.03 6.84 11.54
N LEU A 373 -9.32 5.71 11.41
CA LEU A 373 -9.17 4.99 10.14
C LEU A 373 -10.37 4.06 9.93
N ASN A 374 -11.51 4.69 9.74
CA ASN A 374 -12.83 4.11 9.88
C ASN A 374 -12.95 3.47 11.29
N GLY A 375 -13.24 2.19 11.43
CA GLY A 375 -13.37 1.56 12.75
C GLY A 375 -14.58 2.06 13.51
N MET A 376 -15.58 2.61 12.82
CA MET A 376 -16.75 3.25 13.42
C MET A 376 -18.04 2.45 13.22
N SER A 377 -17.93 1.28 12.58
CA SER A 377 -19.01 0.35 12.32
C SER A 377 -18.45 -1.07 12.18
N LYS A 378 -19.34 -2.07 12.09
CA LYS A 378 -18.98 -3.48 11.94
C LYS A 378 -19.51 -4.04 10.64
N ASN A 379 -18.73 -4.94 10.04
CA ASN A 379 -19.17 -5.80 8.95
C ASN A 379 -20.25 -6.78 9.44
N PRO A 380 -21.05 -7.39 8.54
CA PRO A 380 -22.02 -8.42 8.91
C PRO A 380 -21.42 -9.62 9.65
N ASP A 381 -20.12 -9.85 9.47
CA ASP A 381 -19.37 -10.93 10.12
C ASP A 381 -18.83 -10.57 11.52
N GLY A 382 -19.16 -9.39 12.04
CA GLY A 382 -18.78 -8.91 13.36
C GLY A 382 -17.40 -8.23 13.46
N SER A 383 -16.57 -8.27 12.41
CA SER A 383 -15.29 -7.55 12.39
C SER A 383 -15.50 -6.05 12.18
N GLY A 384 -14.62 -5.22 12.76
CA GLY A 384 -14.65 -3.78 12.51
C GLY A 384 -14.42 -3.43 11.04
N VAL A 385 -15.22 -2.52 10.48
CA VAL A 385 -14.92 -1.89 9.18
C VAL A 385 -13.71 -0.99 9.38
N SER A 386 -12.73 -1.03 8.49
CA SER A 386 -11.47 -0.28 8.64
C SER A 386 -11.00 0.22 7.29
N CYS A 387 -10.26 1.32 7.27
CA CYS A 387 -9.50 1.76 6.11
C CYS A 387 -8.00 1.92 6.43
N ASN A 388 -7.20 2.20 5.42
CA ASN A 388 -5.76 2.40 5.53
C ASN A 388 -5.34 3.54 4.62
N PHE A 389 -4.27 4.26 5.00
CA PHE A 389 -3.57 5.11 4.04
C PHE A 389 -2.92 4.22 2.97
N MET A 390 -3.05 4.60 1.69
CA MET A 390 -2.50 3.86 0.56
C MET A 390 -1.32 4.62 -0.02
N PHE A 391 -0.13 4.05 0.02
CA PHE A 391 1.04 4.61 -0.67
C PHE A 391 0.80 4.55 -2.18
N GLY A 392 0.74 5.73 -2.82
CA GLY A 392 0.38 5.84 -4.23
C GLY A 392 -1.08 5.48 -4.51
N ARG A 393 -1.34 5.08 -5.75
CA ARG A 393 -2.66 4.66 -6.24
C ARG A 393 -2.54 3.60 -7.33
N GLN A 394 -3.69 3.08 -7.76
CA GLN A 394 -3.78 2.22 -8.94
C GLN A 394 -3.67 3.08 -10.23
N PRO A 395 -3.18 2.49 -11.34
CA PRO A 395 -3.12 3.17 -12.63
C PRO A 395 -4.52 3.54 -13.13
N GLN A 396 -4.63 4.66 -13.84
CA GLN A 396 -5.86 5.11 -14.51
C GLN A 396 -5.84 4.72 -16.00
N SER A 397 -6.99 4.84 -16.67
CA SER A 397 -7.13 4.47 -18.09
C SER A 397 -6.15 5.22 -18.98
N GLY A 398 -5.34 4.50 -19.74
CA GLY A 398 -4.31 5.07 -20.63
C GLY A 398 -3.08 5.65 -19.91
N GLU A 399 -2.93 5.40 -18.61
CA GLU A 399 -1.75 5.82 -17.85
C GLU A 399 -0.65 4.76 -17.91
N SER A 400 0.47 5.11 -18.51
CA SER A 400 1.71 4.33 -18.50
C SER A 400 2.21 4.10 -17.06
N ASP A 401 2.79 2.92 -16.81
CA ASP A 401 3.32 2.53 -15.50
C ASP A 401 4.63 3.26 -15.14
N ALA A 402 4.52 4.55 -14.79
CA ALA A 402 5.63 5.33 -14.28
C ALA A 402 5.56 5.54 -12.76
N PRO A 403 6.71 5.66 -12.07
CA PRO A 403 6.73 5.90 -10.64
C PRO A 403 6.07 7.22 -10.28
N ILE A 404 5.12 7.20 -9.33
CA ILE A 404 4.59 8.40 -8.69
C ILE A 404 5.65 8.93 -7.73
N ASN A 405 6.10 10.17 -7.95
CA ASN A 405 7.02 10.84 -7.05
C ASN A 405 6.23 11.71 -6.06
N VAL A 406 6.45 11.48 -4.77
CA VAL A 406 5.79 12.18 -3.68
C VAL A 406 6.88 12.83 -2.82
N LYS A 407 6.72 14.11 -2.46
CA LYS A 407 7.56 14.76 -1.46
C LYS A 407 7.26 14.19 -0.06
N SER A 408 7.44 14.99 0.98
CA SER A 408 7.20 14.55 2.35
C SER A 408 5.71 14.41 2.64
N VAL A 409 5.32 13.26 3.20
CA VAL A 409 4.04 13.09 3.88
C VAL A 409 4.31 13.03 5.38
N ILE A 410 3.72 13.94 6.14
CA ILE A 410 4.00 14.12 7.57
C ILE A 410 2.69 14.11 8.36
N PHE A 411 2.61 13.26 9.38
CA PHE A 411 1.60 13.34 10.42
C PHE A 411 2.24 13.73 11.75
N GLU A 412 1.69 14.72 12.44
CA GLU A 412 2.31 15.30 13.62
C GLU A 412 1.28 15.63 14.70
N ASP A 413 1.54 15.18 15.93
CA ASP A 413 0.66 15.43 17.09
C ASP A 413 -0.78 14.94 16.87
N ILE A 414 -0.96 13.74 16.29
CA ILE A 414 -2.26 13.12 16.01
C ILE A 414 -2.42 11.80 16.77
N ASP A 415 -3.60 11.57 17.35
CA ASP A 415 -4.00 10.26 17.87
C ASP A 415 -4.75 9.48 16.81
N PHE A 416 -4.21 8.35 16.35
CA PHE A 416 -4.83 7.44 15.40
C PHE A 416 -5.45 6.24 16.10
N ASP A 417 -6.65 5.87 15.65
CA ASP A 417 -7.40 4.76 16.21
C ASP A 417 -8.39 4.15 15.19
N SER A 418 -8.90 2.97 15.49
CA SER A 418 -9.97 2.28 14.78
C SER A 418 -10.87 1.60 15.82
N PRO A 419 -11.78 2.33 16.48
CA PRO A 419 -12.30 1.97 17.79
C PRO A 419 -13.16 0.69 17.86
N GLU A 420 -13.77 0.28 16.76
CA GLU A 420 -14.55 -0.97 16.64
C GLU A 420 -13.75 -2.11 15.99
N ALA A 421 -12.44 -1.92 15.74
CA ALA A 421 -11.58 -3.02 15.29
C ALA A 421 -11.40 -4.06 16.40
N THR A 422 -11.42 -5.32 15.99
CA THR A 422 -11.38 -6.47 16.89
C THR A 422 -10.05 -7.19 16.75
N ASN A 423 -9.56 -7.83 17.81
CA ASN A 423 -8.34 -8.64 17.78
C ASN A 423 -8.70 -10.15 17.85
N TYR A 424 -7.69 -11.03 17.88
CA TYR A 424 -7.92 -12.48 17.95
C TYR A 424 -8.68 -12.92 19.21
N GLY A 425 -8.49 -12.23 20.33
CA GLY A 425 -9.22 -12.47 21.59
C GLY A 425 -10.74 -12.29 21.46
N ASP A 426 -11.19 -11.49 20.50
CA ASP A 426 -12.62 -11.31 20.17
C ASP A 426 -13.17 -12.42 19.26
N GLY A 427 -12.36 -13.42 18.92
CA GLY A 427 -12.70 -14.53 18.02
C GLY A 427 -12.52 -14.23 16.53
N LYS A 428 -12.46 -12.95 16.13
CA LYS A 428 -12.16 -12.54 14.76
C LYS A 428 -11.40 -11.22 14.74
N ALA A 429 -10.22 -11.21 14.11
CA ALA A 429 -9.38 -10.02 14.03
C ALA A 429 -9.65 -9.16 12.78
N THR A 430 -9.64 -7.84 12.94
CA THR A 430 -9.73 -6.86 11.85
C THR A 430 -8.44 -6.84 11.01
N GLY A 431 -8.61 -6.77 9.70
CA GLY A 431 -7.52 -6.89 8.72
C GLY A 431 -6.80 -5.59 8.37
N ASN A 432 -6.60 -4.66 9.31
CA ASN A 432 -6.18 -3.28 9.05
C ASN A 432 -4.68 -2.98 9.27
N TYR A 433 -4.27 -1.85 8.68
CA TYR A 433 -2.94 -1.27 8.71
C TYR A 433 -3.06 0.23 8.94
N PHE A 434 -2.01 0.86 9.45
CA PHE A 434 -1.93 2.32 9.41
C PHE A 434 -1.74 2.79 7.96
N ALA A 435 -0.75 2.21 7.27
CA ALA A 435 -0.51 2.45 5.86
C ALA A 435 -0.18 1.15 5.10
N ASN A 436 -0.67 1.06 3.87
CA ASN A 436 -0.55 -0.10 3.00
C ASN A 436 -0.33 0.35 1.54
N MET A 437 -0.18 -0.58 0.60
CA MET A 437 -0.13 -0.29 -0.84
C MET A 437 -1.13 -1.18 -1.59
N TYR A 438 -1.60 -0.79 -2.77
CA TYR A 438 -2.40 -1.68 -3.63
C TYR A 438 -1.50 -2.77 -4.23
N SER A 439 -2.01 -4.00 -4.40
CA SER A 439 -1.22 -5.09 -5.00
C SER A 439 -0.88 -4.83 -6.48
N ASN A 440 -1.74 -4.09 -7.17
CA ASN A 440 -1.58 -3.55 -8.52
C ASN A 440 -1.36 -2.02 -8.50
N GLY A 441 -0.80 -1.49 -7.40
CA GLY A 441 -0.42 -0.08 -7.32
C GLY A 441 0.73 0.24 -8.26
N MET A 442 0.77 1.47 -8.76
CA MET A 442 1.88 1.98 -9.58
C MET A 442 3.19 1.99 -8.79
N ALA A 443 4.32 2.07 -9.47
CA ALA A 443 5.59 2.35 -8.81
C ALA A 443 5.52 3.66 -8.02
N VAL A 444 6.29 3.79 -6.92
CA VAL A 444 6.28 4.99 -6.07
C VAL A 444 7.66 5.33 -5.53
N THR A 445 7.94 6.62 -5.40
CA THR A 445 9.10 7.15 -4.67
C THR A 445 8.62 8.23 -3.70
N PHE A 446 8.91 8.07 -2.41
CA PHE A 446 8.64 9.09 -1.39
C PHE A 446 9.95 9.75 -0.93
N ASN A 447 10.00 11.08 -0.91
CA ASN A 447 11.11 11.82 -0.30
C ASN A 447 11.16 11.58 1.22
N SER A 448 10.01 11.63 1.89
CA SER A 448 9.89 11.10 3.24
C SER A 448 8.46 10.71 3.60
N PHE A 449 8.34 9.72 4.49
CA PHE A 449 7.12 9.43 5.22
C PHE A 449 7.40 9.54 6.71
N GLU A 450 6.72 10.45 7.40
CA GLU A 450 7.06 10.81 8.77
C GLU A 450 5.83 10.81 9.67
N VAL A 451 5.95 10.18 10.84
CA VAL A 451 4.97 10.26 11.92
C VAL A 451 5.68 10.69 13.19
N ARG A 452 5.18 11.75 13.82
CA ARG A 452 5.86 12.45 14.92
C ARG A 452 4.89 12.72 16.05
N ARG A 453 5.24 12.30 17.28
CA ARG A 453 4.43 12.53 18.49
C ARG A 453 2.97 12.06 18.35
N CYS A 454 2.76 11.04 17.53
CA CYS A 454 1.47 10.41 17.31
C CYS A 454 1.21 9.25 18.28
N THR A 455 -0.06 8.98 18.55
CA THR A 455 -0.50 7.77 19.23
C THR A 455 -1.17 6.83 18.24
N PHE A 456 -1.00 5.52 18.39
CA PHE A 456 -1.64 4.52 17.54
C PHE A 456 -2.29 3.44 18.38
N GLN A 457 -3.58 3.21 18.14
CA GLN A 457 -4.38 2.14 18.74
C GLN A 457 -5.11 1.34 17.66
N HIS A 458 -5.38 0.08 17.96
CA HIS A 458 -6.18 -0.83 17.14
C HIS A 458 -5.74 -0.96 15.68
N MET A 459 -4.44 -0.82 15.42
CA MET A 459 -3.84 -1.34 14.20
C MET A 459 -3.61 -2.83 14.44
N VAL A 460 -4.52 -3.70 13.98
CA VAL A 460 -4.57 -5.10 14.41
C VAL A 460 -3.70 -5.99 13.53
N ARG A 461 -3.68 -5.82 12.20
CA ARG A 461 -2.98 -6.75 11.29
C ARG A 461 -1.57 -6.34 10.88
N GLY A 462 -1.32 -5.05 10.65
CA GLY A 462 0.01 -4.50 10.37
C GLY A 462 0.10 -3.01 10.69
N PHE A 463 1.27 -2.40 10.51
CA PHE A 463 1.43 -0.94 10.64
C PHE A 463 1.73 -0.32 9.28
N ILE A 464 2.93 -0.53 8.73
CA ILE A 464 3.31 -0.16 7.37
C ILE A 464 3.57 -1.43 6.57
N ARG A 465 2.85 -1.60 5.45
CA ARG A 465 3.09 -2.68 4.50
C ARG A 465 3.24 -2.14 3.07
N VAL A 466 4.34 -2.49 2.43
CA VAL A 466 4.52 -2.33 0.99
C VAL A 466 4.23 -3.67 0.32
N GLN A 467 3.51 -3.65 -0.81
CA GLN A 467 3.14 -4.85 -1.57
C GLN A 467 3.02 -4.56 -3.07
N GLY A 468 2.82 -5.61 -3.87
CA GLY A 468 2.74 -5.53 -5.34
C GLY A 468 4.08 -5.83 -6.01
N THR A 469 4.15 -5.82 -7.33
CA THR A 469 5.36 -6.19 -8.10
C THR A 469 6.21 -5.01 -8.54
N LYS A 470 5.65 -3.80 -8.56
CA LYS A 470 6.31 -2.58 -9.07
C LYS A 470 7.41 -2.06 -8.15
N ARG A 471 8.23 -1.12 -8.60
CA ARG A 471 9.31 -0.53 -7.78
C ARG A 471 8.77 0.40 -6.69
N LYS A 472 9.29 0.31 -5.46
CA LYS A 472 8.96 1.21 -4.35
C LYS A 472 10.20 1.71 -3.64
N VAL A 473 10.36 3.02 -3.54
CA VAL A 473 11.50 3.65 -2.87
C VAL A 473 11.00 4.64 -1.84
N PHE A 474 11.54 4.54 -0.63
CA PHE A 474 11.35 5.54 0.41
C PHE A 474 12.72 6.09 0.77
N GLU A 475 12.96 7.34 0.39
CA GLU A 475 14.23 8.01 0.67
C GLU A 475 14.46 8.15 2.18
N LYS A 476 13.38 8.38 2.93
CA LYS A 476 13.39 8.41 4.39
C LYS A 476 12.06 7.95 4.99
N ILE A 477 12.12 7.19 6.08
CA ILE A 477 10.99 6.94 6.97
C ILE A 477 11.39 7.36 8.39
N LEU A 478 10.56 8.21 9.02
CA LEU A 478 10.76 8.64 10.40
C LEU A 478 9.54 8.30 11.25
N VAL A 479 9.76 7.57 12.34
CA VAL A 479 8.78 7.32 13.40
C VAL A 479 9.40 7.83 14.70
N GLU A 480 8.92 8.99 15.17
CA GLU A 480 9.56 9.71 16.27
C GLU A 480 8.57 10.05 17.38
N ASP A 481 8.94 9.76 18.62
CA ASP A 481 8.20 10.09 19.84
C ASP A 481 6.75 9.56 19.86
N CYS A 482 6.47 8.45 19.18
CA CYS A 482 5.13 7.87 19.07
C CYS A 482 4.80 6.89 20.21
N LEU A 483 3.50 6.72 20.50
CA LEU A 483 2.97 5.69 21.41
C LEU A 483 2.23 4.61 20.62
N PHE A 484 2.56 3.36 20.89
CA PHE A 484 1.92 2.19 20.30
C PHE A 484 1.40 1.27 21.40
N TYR A 485 0.08 1.16 21.55
CA TYR A 485 -0.58 0.24 22.47
C TYR A 485 -1.91 -0.21 21.90
N ASN A 486 -2.47 -1.33 22.37
CA ASN A 486 -3.69 -1.92 21.81
C ASN A 486 -3.53 -2.30 20.32
N ASN A 487 -2.30 -2.63 19.90
CA ASN A 487 -1.99 -2.98 18.52
C ASN A 487 -1.59 -4.45 18.40
N GLY A 488 -1.91 -5.07 17.27
CA GLY A 488 -1.51 -6.43 16.99
C GLY A 488 -2.51 -7.48 17.46
N TYR A 489 -2.00 -8.66 17.84
CA TYR A 489 -2.80 -9.82 18.24
C TYR A 489 -3.79 -10.27 17.15
N TYR A 490 -3.34 -10.29 15.89
CA TYR A 490 -4.16 -10.67 14.75
C TYR A 490 -4.49 -12.17 14.70
N ASP A 491 -3.59 -13.01 15.19
CA ASP A 491 -3.78 -14.45 15.26
C ASP A 491 -3.38 -15.03 16.62
N ASN A 492 -3.61 -16.33 16.80
CA ASN A 492 -3.33 -17.04 18.05
C ASN A 492 -1.87 -16.93 18.52
N ASN A 493 -0.92 -16.74 17.60
CA ASN A 493 0.50 -16.61 17.92
C ASN A 493 0.88 -15.15 18.22
N GLY A 494 -0.06 -14.22 18.13
CA GLY A 494 0.19 -12.78 18.23
C GLY A 494 0.93 -12.26 17.01
N ALA A 495 0.80 -12.95 15.87
CA ALA A 495 1.44 -12.57 14.63
C ALA A 495 0.53 -11.61 13.84
N GLY A 496 0.63 -11.65 12.51
CA GLY A 496 0.18 -10.62 11.59
C GLY A 496 1.32 -10.27 10.62
N TYR A 497 1.32 -9.06 10.09
CA TYR A 497 2.51 -8.54 9.40
C TYR A 497 3.52 -7.98 10.39
N ALA A 498 4.74 -7.71 9.92
CA ALA A 498 5.69 -6.91 10.67
C ALA A 498 5.17 -5.47 10.85
N TRP A 499 5.76 -4.72 11.78
CA TRP A 499 5.51 -3.28 11.89
C TRP A 499 5.89 -2.57 10.60
N ILE A 500 7.08 -2.86 10.08
CA ILE A 500 7.49 -2.50 8.73
C ILE A 500 7.66 -3.78 7.91
N ALA A 501 6.76 -3.98 6.94
CA ALA A 501 6.79 -5.10 6.02
C ALA A 501 7.12 -4.62 4.61
N GLY A 502 8.35 -4.84 4.16
CA GLY A 502 8.72 -4.81 2.74
C GLY A 502 8.12 -6.01 2.00
N ASP A 503 7.98 -5.91 0.68
CA ASP A 503 7.40 -6.98 -0.13
C ASP A 503 8.41 -8.09 -0.48
N GLY A 504 9.69 -7.73 -0.62
CA GLY A 504 10.75 -8.61 -1.10
C GLY A 504 10.54 -9.07 -2.54
N LYS A 505 9.95 -8.23 -3.40
CA LYS A 505 9.59 -8.60 -4.78
C LYS A 505 10.50 -8.03 -5.87
N ASP A 506 10.89 -6.77 -5.76
CA ASP A 506 11.72 -6.08 -6.75
C ASP A 506 13.08 -5.69 -6.14
N PRO A 507 14.22 -6.13 -6.71
CA PRO A 507 15.56 -5.82 -6.18
C PRO A 507 15.91 -4.33 -6.22
N LYS A 508 15.22 -3.49 -6.99
CA LYS A 508 15.39 -2.02 -7.02
C LYS A 508 14.50 -1.30 -5.99
N SER A 509 13.64 -2.02 -5.25
CA SER A 509 12.84 -1.44 -4.17
C SER A 509 13.64 -1.28 -2.88
N ASN A 510 13.38 -0.19 -2.15
CA ASN A 510 14.04 0.08 -0.88
C ASN A 510 13.16 0.92 0.06
N ILE A 511 12.46 0.24 0.96
CA ILE A 511 11.72 0.88 2.07
C ILE A 511 12.65 1.26 3.24
N PHE A 512 13.86 0.70 3.28
CA PHE A 512 14.80 0.81 4.39
C PHE A 512 15.98 1.74 4.08
N LYS A 513 15.89 2.63 3.07
CA LYS A 513 17.01 3.45 2.60
C LYS A 513 17.57 4.37 3.69
N ASP A 514 16.68 5.02 4.45
CA ASP A 514 16.98 5.72 5.71
C ASP A 514 15.77 5.62 6.64
N MET A 515 15.73 4.58 7.45
CA MET A 515 14.62 4.31 8.36
C MET A 515 15.01 4.60 9.80
N ILE A 516 14.25 5.46 10.48
CA ILE A 516 14.56 5.93 11.83
C ILE A 516 13.35 5.72 12.74
N PHE A 517 13.56 4.96 13.81
CA PHE A 517 12.63 4.79 14.92
C PHE A 517 13.30 5.33 16.18
N ARG A 518 12.83 6.49 16.65
CA ARG A 518 13.41 7.19 17.80
C ARG A 518 12.36 7.56 18.85
N GLY A 519 12.69 7.37 20.13
CA GLY A 519 11.88 7.92 21.21
C GLY A 519 10.49 7.29 21.36
N ASN A 520 10.23 6.15 20.71
CA ASN A 520 8.91 5.53 20.69
C ASN A 520 8.70 4.61 21.89
N THR A 521 7.44 4.37 22.24
CA THR A 521 7.05 3.30 23.16
C THR A 521 6.12 2.30 22.51
N PHE A 522 6.48 1.03 22.60
CA PHE A 522 5.65 -0.11 22.19
C PHE A 522 5.22 -0.87 23.43
N TYR A 523 3.92 -0.85 23.74
CA TYR A 523 3.37 -1.47 24.93
C TYR A 523 2.48 -2.65 24.56
N ASP A 524 2.93 -3.83 24.97
CA ASP A 524 2.24 -5.13 24.89
C ASP A 524 1.55 -5.39 23.54
N SER A 525 2.21 -4.96 22.45
CA SER A 525 1.66 -4.97 21.10
C SER A 525 2.33 -6.07 20.24
N PRO A 526 1.74 -7.27 20.13
CA PRO A 526 2.41 -8.41 19.50
C PRO A 526 2.28 -8.41 17.97
N ARG A 527 3.41 -8.65 17.29
CA ARG A 527 3.56 -8.68 15.82
C ARG A 527 4.55 -9.77 15.38
N THR A 528 4.64 -9.99 14.07
CA THR A 528 5.62 -10.94 13.49
C THR A 528 7.07 -10.49 13.66
N ALA A 529 7.34 -9.20 13.43
CA ALA A 529 8.66 -8.58 13.60
C ALA A 529 8.52 -7.05 13.67
N LEU A 530 9.60 -6.34 14.04
CA LEU A 530 9.66 -4.87 13.86
C LEU A 530 9.98 -4.54 12.40
N PHE A 531 11.08 -5.08 11.87
CA PHE A 531 11.53 -4.87 10.49
C PHE A 531 11.61 -6.20 9.74
N SER A 532 10.99 -6.28 8.57
CA SER A 532 11.02 -7.46 7.70
C SER A 532 10.94 -7.07 6.23
N ASP A 533 11.77 -7.68 5.40
CA ASP A 533 11.73 -7.65 3.93
C ASP A 533 11.09 -8.93 3.35
N ASN A 534 10.37 -9.67 4.19
CA ASN A 534 9.84 -11.02 3.94
C ASN A 534 10.91 -12.09 3.73
N ASN A 535 12.15 -11.83 4.15
CA ASN A 535 13.26 -12.77 4.08
C ASN A 535 13.47 -13.33 2.66
N LYS A 536 13.39 -12.46 1.65
CA LYS A 536 13.55 -12.84 0.25
C LYS A 536 14.99 -12.67 -0.19
N THR A 537 15.50 -13.66 -0.93
CA THR A 537 16.80 -13.57 -1.58
C THR A 537 16.61 -12.89 -2.92
N LEU A 538 17.15 -11.69 -3.07
CA LEU A 538 17.07 -10.90 -4.31
C LEU A 538 18.48 -10.52 -4.79
N ALA A 539 18.61 -10.31 -6.10
CA ALA A 539 19.84 -9.83 -6.73
C ALA A 539 19.99 -8.31 -6.51
N TRP A 540 20.19 -7.90 -5.26
CA TRP A 540 20.28 -6.48 -4.89
C TRP A 540 21.38 -5.76 -5.67
N PRO A 541 21.09 -4.63 -6.36
CA PRO A 541 22.10 -3.82 -7.01
C PRO A 541 22.90 -3.02 -5.96
N PRO A 542 24.11 -2.52 -6.28
CA PRO A 542 24.93 -1.77 -5.33
C PRO A 542 24.27 -0.46 -4.82
N SER A 543 23.29 0.06 -5.55
CA SER A 543 22.51 1.25 -5.21
C SER A 543 21.46 1.01 -4.12
N VAL A 544 21.16 -0.25 -3.77
CA VAL A 544 20.22 -0.60 -2.71
C VAL A 544 20.99 -1.04 -1.47
N GLN A 545 20.93 -0.19 -0.45
CA GLN A 545 21.52 -0.43 0.87
C GLN A 545 20.49 -0.04 1.93
N TYR A 546 20.44 -0.79 3.02
CA TYR A 546 19.55 -0.46 4.13
C TYR A 546 20.29 0.38 5.16
N LYS A 547 19.62 1.37 5.73
CA LYS A 547 20.07 2.11 6.90
C LYS A 547 18.93 2.18 7.89
N ILE A 548 19.00 1.34 8.93
CA ILE A 548 17.94 1.24 9.94
C ILE A 548 18.49 1.72 11.28
N THR A 549 17.87 2.74 11.85
CA THR A 549 18.18 3.29 13.18
C THR A 549 17.05 2.99 14.13
N LEU A 550 17.36 2.25 15.19
CA LEU A 550 16.46 2.00 16.31
C LEU A 550 17.10 2.55 17.57
N GLU A 551 16.66 3.72 18.04
CA GLU A 551 17.28 4.34 19.20
C GLU A 551 16.33 4.99 20.21
N ASN A 552 16.72 4.95 21.48
CA ASN A 552 15.94 5.59 22.55
C ASN A 552 14.47 5.14 22.61
N ASN A 553 14.15 3.90 22.19
CA ASN A 553 12.79 3.38 22.27
C ASN A 553 12.60 2.54 23.56
N THR A 554 11.37 2.50 24.06
CA THR A 554 10.96 1.61 25.16
C THR A 554 10.02 0.53 24.62
N PHE A 555 10.37 -0.73 24.87
CA PHE A 555 9.57 -1.90 24.48
C PHE A 555 9.10 -2.61 25.74
N VAL A 556 7.78 -2.63 25.98
CA VAL A 556 7.17 -3.41 27.06
C VAL A 556 6.48 -4.60 26.44
N ASN A 557 6.91 -5.81 26.79
CA ASN A 557 6.35 -7.08 26.30
C ASN A 557 6.23 -7.19 24.77
N PHE A 558 7.14 -6.57 24.03
CA PHE A 558 7.11 -6.58 22.56
C PHE A 558 7.12 -8.00 21.97
N SER A 559 6.03 -8.36 21.28
CA SER A 559 5.87 -9.64 20.56
C SER A 559 6.21 -10.89 21.37
N THR A 560 5.82 -10.88 22.65
CA THR A 560 6.18 -11.91 23.65
C THR A 560 5.40 -13.21 23.57
N ARG A 561 4.26 -13.22 22.87
CA ARG A 561 3.30 -14.32 22.89
C ARG A 561 3.86 -15.64 22.35
N SER A 562 4.64 -15.58 21.27
CA SER A 562 5.26 -16.75 20.63
C SER A 562 6.73 -16.51 20.33
N SER A 563 7.52 -17.59 20.26
CA SER A 563 8.93 -17.52 19.86
C SER A 563 9.09 -17.21 18.37
N GLY A 564 10.23 -16.68 17.97
CA GLY A 564 10.56 -16.43 16.56
C GLY A 564 9.99 -15.12 16.01
N ARG A 565 9.66 -14.19 16.92
CA ARG A 565 9.22 -12.83 16.61
C ARG A 565 10.38 -11.86 16.83
N TYR A 566 11.11 -11.57 15.76
CA TYR A 566 12.39 -10.86 15.81
C TYR A 566 12.18 -9.34 15.74
N ILE A 567 13.07 -8.54 16.35
CA ILE A 567 13.15 -7.12 15.99
C ILE A 567 13.55 -7.01 14.51
N PHE A 568 14.63 -7.67 14.12
CA PHE A 568 15.11 -7.69 12.74
C PHE A 568 14.93 -9.08 12.12
N SER A 569 13.98 -9.22 11.22
CA SER A 569 13.79 -10.40 10.38
C SER A 569 14.24 -10.08 8.95
N LEU A 570 15.55 -10.01 8.75
CA LEU A 570 16.20 -9.60 7.51
C LEU A 570 17.25 -10.64 7.13
N ARG A 571 16.82 -11.86 6.77
CA ARG A 571 17.73 -13.01 6.59
C ARG A 571 18.81 -12.79 5.54
N TYR A 572 18.50 -12.02 4.49
CA TYR A 572 19.28 -11.91 3.26
C TYR A 572 19.51 -10.43 2.89
N LEU A 573 20.34 -9.75 3.69
CA LEU A 573 20.53 -8.31 3.59
C LEU A 573 21.29 -7.90 2.32
N PRO A 574 20.98 -6.75 1.72
CA PRO A 574 21.86 -6.15 0.71
C PRO A 574 23.20 -5.75 1.34
N GLY A 575 24.28 -6.05 0.64
CA GLY A 575 25.62 -5.61 1.01
C GLY A 575 25.77 -4.08 1.04
N GLY A 576 26.56 -3.56 1.97
CA GLY A 576 26.73 -2.12 2.24
C GLY A 576 25.75 -1.56 3.27
N SER A 577 24.87 -2.39 3.86
CA SER A 577 23.86 -1.93 4.81
C SER A 577 24.41 -1.52 6.18
N GLN A 578 23.67 -0.67 6.88
CA GLN A 578 23.93 -0.20 8.24
C GLN A 578 22.73 -0.45 9.17
N ILE A 579 22.99 -1.03 10.34
CA ILE A 579 22.00 -1.20 11.41
C ILE A 579 22.53 -0.52 12.68
N VAL A 580 21.80 0.46 13.19
CA VAL A 580 22.07 1.20 14.42
C VAL A 580 21.05 0.79 15.48
N VAL A 581 21.51 0.32 16.65
CA VAL A 581 20.64 -0.05 17.77
C VAL A 581 21.21 0.53 19.06
N LYS A 582 20.68 1.66 19.51
CA LYS A 582 21.27 2.41 20.63
C LYS A 582 20.28 2.83 21.69
N LYS A 583 20.68 2.73 22.96
CA LYS A 583 19.92 3.30 24.07
C LYS A 583 18.47 2.85 24.17
N ASN A 584 18.14 1.64 23.71
CA ASN A 584 16.78 1.11 23.84
C ASN A 584 16.59 0.42 25.19
N LEU A 585 15.36 0.49 25.72
CA LEU A 585 14.94 -0.17 26.95
C LEU A 585 13.97 -1.31 26.63
N PHE A 586 14.31 -2.52 27.04
CA PHE A 586 13.45 -3.70 26.88
C PHE A 586 12.91 -4.16 28.24
N ILE A 587 11.59 -4.23 28.38
CA ILE A 587 10.89 -4.54 29.62
C ILE A 587 10.06 -5.82 29.43
N GLN A 588 10.35 -6.84 30.22
CA GLN A 588 9.56 -8.07 30.32
C GLN A 588 8.86 -8.10 31.67
N THR A 589 7.54 -7.97 31.68
CA THR A 589 6.79 -7.78 32.93
C THR A 589 5.41 -8.41 32.88
N LYS A 590 4.96 -8.95 34.01
CA LYS A 590 3.62 -9.50 34.20
C LYS A 590 3.28 -9.55 35.68
N ALA A 591 1.99 -9.67 35.99
CA ALA A 591 1.56 -9.90 37.38
C ALA A 591 2.06 -11.28 37.89
N VAL A 592 2.16 -11.44 39.21
CA VAL A 592 2.67 -12.67 39.84
C VAL A 592 1.86 -13.91 39.47
N ASP A 593 0.55 -13.73 39.27
CA ASP A 593 -0.40 -14.79 38.92
C ASP A 593 -0.74 -14.82 37.41
N ASP A 594 0.06 -14.17 36.58
CA ASP A 594 -0.06 -14.21 35.12
C ASP A 594 0.95 -15.21 34.53
N ASP A 595 0.45 -16.22 33.82
CA ASP A 595 1.26 -17.27 33.23
C ASP A 595 1.69 -16.98 31.78
N ARG A 596 1.47 -15.75 31.26
CA ARG A 596 1.87 -15.39 29.89
C ARG A 596 3.34 -15.68 29.62
N ASN A 597 3.62 -16.08 28.39
CA ASN A 597 4.98 -16.17 27.90
C ASN A 597 5.60 -14.78 27.74
N LEU A 598 6.89 -14.68 28.03
CA LEU A 598 7.71 -13.49 27.82
C LEU A 598 8.82 -13.80 26.80
N ASN A 599 8.42 -14.21 25.58
CA ASN A 599 9.38 -14.47 24.52
C ASN A 599 10.00 -13.17 24.01
N PHE A 600 11.23 -13.25 23.51
CA PHE A 600 11.86 -12.09 22.88
C PHE A 600 13.01 -12.53 21.98
N ASN A 601 13.07 -11.99 20.77
CA ASN A 601 14.10 -12.32 19.79
C ASN A 601 14.70 -11.07 19.17
N GLY A 602 16.03 -11.03 19.03
CA GLY A 602 16.75 -9.86 18.50
C GLY A 602 16.79 -9.83 16.98
N MET A 603 17.63 -10.66 16.37
CA MET A 603 17.92 -10.66 14.94
C MET A 603 17.89 -12.08 14.33
N ASP A 604 17.48 -12.18 13.06
CA ASP A 604 17.74 -13.30 12.15
C ASP A 604 18.31 -12.75 10.84
N ILE A 605 19.64 -12.56 10.80
CA ILE A 605 20.43 -12.07 9.66
C ILE A 605 21.47 -13.13 9.30
N ARG A 606 21.34 -13.78 8.13
CA ARG A 606 22.10 -15.00 7.81
C ARG A 606 23.24 -14.76 6.83
N SER A 607 23.01 -13.97 5.79
CA SER A 607 23.99 -13.69 4.74
C SER A 607 23.79 -12.30 4.12
N LEU A 608 24.84 -11.83 3.44
CA LEU A 608 24.82 -10.65 2.59
C LEU A 608 24.64 -11.07 1.13
N GLU A 609 23.55 -10.64 0.51
CA GLU A 609 23.16 -10.98 -0.87
C GLU A 609 23.33 -9.79 -1.83
N GLY A 610 23.17 -10.06 -3.12
CA GLY A 610 23.32 -9.07 -4.19
C GLY A 610 24.75 -8.84 -4.66
N THR A 611 24.90 -7.90 -5.58
CA THR A 611 26.17 -7.54 -6.25
C THR A 611 26.87 -6.35 -5.59
N GLY A 612 26.25 -5.75 -4.57
CA GLY A 612 26.85 -4.71 -3.74
C GLY A 612 28.08 -5.18 -2.94
N PRO A 613 28.76 -4.24 -2.25
CA PRO A 613 29.94 -4.56 -1.45
C PRO A 613 29.59 -5.59 -0.37
N LYS A 614 30.47 -6.57 -0.12
CA LYS A 614 30.26 -7.59 0.93
C LYS A 614 30.60 -7.05 2.32
N GLU A 615 30.02 -5.90 2.63
CA GLU A 615 30.23 -5.12 3.85
C GLU A 615 28.91 -4.93 4.59
N ILE A 616 28.98 -4.76 5.90
CA ILE A 616 27.84 -4.40 6.75
C ILE A 616 28.36 -3.66 7.97
N THR A 617 27.60 -2.69 8.46
CA THR A 617 27.93 -1.93 9.68
C THR A 617 26.87 -2.17 10.76
N PHE A 618 27.30 -2.65 11.92
CA PHE A 618 26.50 -2.74 13.14
C PHE A 618 26.99 -1.73 14.16
N ASP A 619 26.18 -0.71 14.40
CA ASP A 619 26.40 0.35 15.39
C ASP A 619 25.47 0.12 16.59
N ILE A 620 25.80 -0.88 17.41
CA ILE A 620 25.00 -1.33 18.55
C ILE A 620 25.71 -0.93 19.84
N ALA A 621 25.02 -0.24 20.75
CA ALA A 621 25.57 0.15 22.05
C ALA A 621 24.48 0.54 23.06
N ASP A 622 24.82 0.44 24.35
CA ASP A 622 24.02 0.97 25.47
C ASP A 622 22.54 0.52 25.49
N ASN A 623 22.24 -0.71 25.10
CA ASN A 623 20.88 -1.25 25.21
C ASN A 623 20.71 -1.95 26.56
N TYR A 624 19.59 -1.72 27.25
CA TYR A 624 19.33 -2.28 28.56
C TYR A 624 18.00 -3.01 28.65
N ALA A 625 17.91 -3.92 29.61
CA ALA A 625 16.70 -4.65 29.92
C ALA A 625 16.39 -4.72 31.42
N VAL A 626 15.10 -4.81 31.74
CA VAL A 626 14.59 -5.22 33.05
C VAL A 626 13.56 -6.33 32.87
N THR A 627 13.55 -7.30 33.77
CA THR A 627 12.65 -8.46 33.68
C THR A 627 12.13 -8.89 35.03
N CYS A 628 10.84 -9.24 35.09
CA CYS A 628 10.23 -9.77 36.30
C CYS A 628 10.76 -11.17 36.65
N GLU A 629 11.27 -11.93 35.67
CA GLU A 629 11.81 -13.28 35.85
C GLU A 629 13.24 -13.24 36.42
N GLU A 630 13.40 -13.61 37.69
CA GLU A 630 14.68 -13.53 38.41
C GLU A 630 15.82 -14.30 37.71
N SER A 631 15.52 -15.46 37.13
CA SER A 631 16.50 -16.29 36.38
C SER A 631 17.02 -15.62 35.10
N LYS A 632 16.33 -14.59 34.60
CA LYS A 632 16.68 -13.82 33.41
C LYS A 632 17.28 -12.45 33.74
N ARG A 633 17.46 -12.08 35.01
CA ARG A 633 18.11 -10.82 35.45
C ARG A 633 19.64 -10.88 35.30
N LYS A 634 20.09 -11.12 34.08
CA LYS A 634 21.49 -11.18 33.65
C LYS A 634 21.58 -10.66 32.23
N ASP A 635 22.76 -10.22 31.83
CA ASP A 635 23.06 -9.78 30.47
C ASP A 635 22.58 -10.79 29.42
N ASP A 636 21.93 -10.28 28.36
CA ASP A 636 21.23 -11.05 27.32
C ASP A 636 20.15 -12.03 27.81
N GLY A 637 19.86 -12.08 29.12
CA GLY A 637 18.96 -13.06 29.75
C GLY A 637 17.51 -12.99 29.26
N ILE A 638 17.08 -11.85 28.73
CA ILE A 638 15.71 -11.67 28.19
C ILE A 638 15.50 -12.39 26.86
N PHE A 639 16.57 -12.69 26.10
CA PHE A 639 16.45 -13.29 24.77
C PHE A 639 16.10 -14.77 24.85
N THR A 640 15.07 -15.15 24.11
CA THR A 640 14.74 -16.55 23.80
C THR A 640 15.48 -17.07 22.57
N GLY A 641 16.00 -16.17 21.73
CA GLY A 641 16.85 -16.51 20.60
C GLY A 641 17.30 -15.29 19.80
N GLY A 642 18.37 -15.43 19.03
CA GLY A 642 18.86 -14.35 18.16
C GLY A 642 19.28 -13.08 18.91
N ALA A 643 19.90 -13.20 20.09
CA ALA A 643 20.51 -12.05 20.75
C ALA A 643 21.48 -11.33 19.80
N PHE A 644 21.65 -10.02 19.93
CA PHE A 644 22.57 -9.27 19.05
C PHE A 644 24.01 -9.79 19.15
N SER A 645 24.42 -10.23 20.34
CA SER A 645 25.71 -10.86 20.65
C SER A 645 25.87 -12.29 20.10
N ALA A 646 24.81 -12.91 19.56
CA ALA A 646 24.86 -14.30 19.11
C ALA A 646 25.79 -14.46 17.89
N LYS A 647 26.62 -15.52 17.91
CA LYS A 647 27.60 -15.84 16.87
C LYS A 647 27.01 -16.49 15.61
N LYS A 648 25.69 -16.63 15.55
CA LYS A 648 24.97 -17.23 14.42
C LYS A 648 23.72 -16.41 14.15
N ASN A 649 23.51 -16.13 12.86
CA ASN A 649 22.35 -15.42 12.34
C ASN A 649 22.09 -14.04 12.99
N SER A 650 23.11 -13.37 13.49
CA SER A 650 22.99 -12.11 14.24
C SER A 650 24.29 -11.30 14.13
N ALA A 651 24.32 -10.07 14.66
CA ALA A 651 25.47 -9.16 14.55
C ALA A 651 26.79 -9.79 15.06
N GLY A 652 26.74 -10.61 16.11
CA GLY A 652 27.91 -11.34 16.62
C GLY A 652 28.53 -12.36 15.66
N ALA A 653 27.86 -12.70 14.54
CA ALA A 653 28.44 -13.51 13.46
C ALA A 653 29.35 -12.70 12.51
N PHE A 654 29.35 -11.37 12.62
CA PHE A 654 30.05 -10.45 11.72
C PHE A 654 31.20 -9.70 12.41
N LEU A 655 31.76 -10.25 13.48
CA LEU A 655 32.86 -9.64 14.24
C LEU A 655 34.15 -9.48 13.42
N ASP A 656 34.38 -10.39 12.46
CA ASP A 656 35.57 -10.38 11.59
C ASP A 656 35.36 -9.57 10.29
N TYR A 657 34.17 -8.97 10.10
CA TYR A 657 33.88 -8.11 8.95
C TYR A 657 34.42 -6.69 9.18
N LEU A 658 34.72 -5.99 8.09
CA LEU A 658 35.06 -4.56 8.11
C LEU A 658 34.04 -3.82 7.22
N PRO A 659 33.29 -2.82 7.73
CA PRO A 659 33.34 -2.26 9.08
C PRO A 659 32.82 -3.18 10.21
N GLY A 660 31.90 -4.11 9.91
CA GLY A 660 31.41 -5.09 10.87
C GLY A 660 30.77 -4.45 12.11
N VAL A 661 31.19 -4.89 13.31
CA VAL A 661 30.71 -4.35 14.60
C VAL A 661 31.65 -3.24 15.08
N ILE A 662 31.18 -1.99 15.07
CA ILE A 662 32.07 -0.82 15.24
C ILE A 662 32.28 -0.35 16.69
N ASN A 663 31.43 -0.78 17.62
CA ASN A 663 31.54 -0.39 19.05
C ASN A 663 32.17 -1.48 19.93
N GLY A 664 32.68 -2.57 19.34
CA GLY A 664 33.21 -3.72 20.08
C GLY A 664 32.14 -4.77 20.42
N ALA A 665 32.59 -6.01 20.64
CA ALA A 665 31.72 -7.16 20.85
C ALA A 665 30.89 -7.05 22.14
N GLU A 666 31.43 -6.41 23.18
CA GLU A 666 30.76 -6.20 24.46
C GLU A 666 29.55 -5.26 24.37
N GLN A 667 29.49 -4.39 23.36
CA GLN A 667 28.37 -3.48 23.16
C GLN A 667 27.17 -4.12 22.45
N LEU A 668 27.35 -5.33 21.90
CA LEU A 668 26.25 -6.12 21.36
C LEU A 668 25.31 -6.62 22.45
N THR A 669 25.80 -6.81 23.67
CA THR A 669 25.01 -7.37 24.77
C THR A 669 23.97 -6.36 25.28
N VAL A 670 22.74 -6.84 25.48
CA VAL A 670 21.70 -6.09 26.19
C VAL A 670 21.93 -6.26 27.69
N LYS A 671 22.27 -5.16 28.36
CA LYS A 671 22.75 -5.14 29.74
C LYS A 671 21.62 -5.06 30.74
N VAL A 672 21.82 -5.57 31.95
CA VAL A 672 20.88 -5.38 33.08
C VAL A 672 21.35 -4.34 34.11
N GLY A 673 22.54 -3.76 33.89
CA GLY A 673 23.20 -2.84 34.83
C GLY A 673 24.02 -3.58 35.89
N SER A 674 24.86 -2.85 36.63
CA SER A 674 25.69 -3.44 37.69
C SER A 674 24.87 -4.09 38.80
N THR A 675 23.67 -3.54 39.05
CA THR A 675 22.69 -4.06 40.01
C THR A 675 21.34 -4.20 39.30
N PRO A 676 20.98 -5.43 38.86
CA PRO A 676 19.77 -5.65 38.08
C PRO A 676 18.50 -5.17 38.80
N LEU A 677 17.63 -4.47 38.08
CA LEU A 677 16.32 -4.01 38.56
C LEU A 677 15.19 -4.93 38.09
N ALA A 678 14.16 -5.12 38.91
CA ALA A 678 12.87 -5.59 38.41
C ALA A 678 12.14 -4.44 37.69
N PRO A 679 11.22 -4.73 36.76
CA PRO A 679 10.38 -3.71 36.11
C PRO A 679 9.64 -2.83 37.13
N THR A 680 9.13 -3.42 38.21
CA THR A 680 8.45 -2.73 39.30
C THR A 680 9.38 -1.93 40.21
N ASP A 681 10.69 -2.14 40.15
CA ASP A 681 11.65 -1.26 40.85
C ASP A 681 11.91 0.00 40.01
N LEU A 682 11.95 -0.17 38.69
CA LEU A 682 12.18 0.91 37.72
C LEU A 682 10.94 1.80 37.53
N MET A 683 9.78 1.20 37.30
CA MET A 683 8.55 1.87 36.86
C MET A 683 7.47 1.86 37.94
N VAL A 684 6.55 2.84 37.90
CA VAL A 684 5.44 2.95 38.87
C VAL A 684 4.54 1.73 38.84
N ASP A 685 4.04 1.36 37.66
CA ASP A 685 3.11 0.24 37.45
C ASP A 685 3.18 -0.29 36.01
N PRO A 686 4.25 -1.05 35.67
CA PRO A 686 4.54 -1.45 34.29
C PRO A 686 3.71 -2.64 33.80
N ASN A 687 3.05 -3.37 34.70
CA ASN A 687 2.34 -4.60 34.35
C ASN A 687 1.13 -4.32 33.44
N PRO A 688 0.91 -5.14 32.40
CA PRO A 688 -0.35 -5.18 31.67
C PRO A 688 -1.55 -5.35 32.63
N PRO A 689 -2.68 -4.67 32.38
CA PRO A 689 -3.82 -4.69 33.29
C PRO A 689 -4.61 -6.01 33.27
N TYR A 690 -4.54 -6.74 32.16
CA TYR A 690 -5.22 -8.02 31.94
C TYR A 690 -4.21 -9.18 31.96
N LYS A 691 -4.67 -10.43 32.04
CA LYS A 691 -3.83 -11.64 32.16
C LYS A 691 -3.95 -12.53 30.93
N ASN A 692 -3.06 -13.51 30.81
CA ASN A 692 -3.18 -14.54 29.78
C ASN A 692 -4.56 -15.24 29.82
N GLY A 693 -5.17 -15.41 28.65
CA GLY A 693 -6.51 -15.99 28.51
C GLY A 693 -7.65 -14.97 28.53
N ASP A 694 -7.44 -13.75 29.02
CA ASP A 694 -8.41 -12.66 28.90
C ASP A 694 -8.56 -12.24 27.43
N LYS A 695 -9.78 -11.90 27.01
CA LYS A 695 -10.03 -11.39 25.66
C LYS A 695 -9.22 -10.11 25.37
N ASP A 696 -9.06 -9.27 26.40
CA ASP A 696 -8.40 -7.97 26.37
C ASP A 696 -6.93 -8.04 26.82
N MET A 697 -6.29 -9.22 26.78
CA MET A 697 -4.98 -9.43 27.43
C MET A 697 -3.83 -8.52 26.97
N HIS A 698 -3.98 -7.87 25.81
CA HIS A 698 -3.04 -6.93 25.21
C HIS A 698 -3.58 -5.48 25.17
N GLU A 699 -4.70 -5.22 25.85
CA GLU A 699 -5.35 -3.91 25.91
C GLU A 699 -4.92 -3.11 27.14
N THR A 700 -4.93 -1.79 27.02
CA THR A 700 -4.68 -0.83 28.10
C THR A 700 -5.37 0.51 27.79
N THR A 701 -5.42 1.40 28.78
CA THR A 701 -5.84 2.79 28.59
C THR A 701 -4.63 3.72 28.50
N THR A 702 -4.80 4.87 27.85
CA THR A 702 -3.79 5.94 27.83
C THR A 702 -3.40 6.36 29.26
N GLU A 703 -4.38 6.49 30.16
CA GLU A 703 -4.13 6.87 31.56
C GLU A 703 -3.25 5.84 32.28
N LYS A 704 -3.57 4.54 32.16
CA LYS A 704 -2.79 3.46 32.75
C LYS A 704 -1.35 3.46 32.22
N LEU A 705 -1.18 3.64 30.91
CA LEU A 705 0.13 3.71 30.26
C LEU A 705 0.94 4.91 30.79
N MET A 706 0.36 6.11 30.71
CA MET A 706 1.03 7.38 31.04
C MET A 706 1.37 7.53 32.53
N ASN A 707 0.62 6.87 33.42
CA ASN A 707 0.89 6.85 34.85
C ASN A 707 1.81 5.69 35.25
N GLY A 708 1.65 4.52 34.61
CA GLY A 708 2.35 3.29 34.98
C GLY A 708 3.80 3.22 34.50
N LEU A 709 4.10 3.78 33.33
CA LEU A 709 5.45 3.72 32.74
C LEU A 709 6.40 4.82 33.22
N ARG A 710 5.98 5.69 34.14
CA ARG A 710 6.90 6.68 34.73
C ARG A 710 7.95 5.99 35.57
N PHE A 711 9.19 6.49 35.48
CA PHE A 711 10.27 6.02 36.31
C PHE A 711 10.02 6.40 37.77
N LYS A 712 10.29 5.48 38.69
CA LYS A 712 10.20 5.75 40.12
C LYS A 712 11.29 6.73 40.55
N ASN A 713 10.90 7.66 41.41
CA ASN A 713 11.81 8.66 41.96
C ASN A 713 12.56 8.13 43.19
N THR A 714 13.43 7.14 43.00
CA THR A 714 14.24 6.53 44.07
C THR A 714 15.73 6.67 43.79
N ASP A 715 16.57 6.64 44.83
CA ASP A 715 18.02 6.64 44.67
C ASP A 715 18.52 5.43 43.88
N GLN A 716 17.84 4.27 44.03
CA GLN A 716 18.14 3.07 43.26
C GLN A 716 17.99 3.32 41.75
N VAL A 717 16.88 3.92 41.32
CA VAL A 717 16.63 4.22 39.90
C VAL A 717 17.54 5.34 39.39
N ARG A 718 17.65 6.45 40.12
CA ARG A 718 18.47 7.61 39.72
C ARG A 718 19.95 7.28 39.59
N ASN A 719 20.44 6.32 40.38
CA ASN A 719 21.83 5.88 40.33
C ASN A 719 22.09 4.75 39.32
N HIS A 720 21.04 4.12 38.79
CA HIS A 720 21.16 3.06 37.80
C HIS A 720 21.56 3.61 36.42
N GLU A 721 22.28 2.81 35.65
CA GLU A 721 22.80 3.16 34.33
C GLU A 721 21.68 3.49 33.34
N ILE A 722 20.53 2.82 33.45
CA ILE A 722 19.31 3.11 32.67
C ILE A 722 18.93 4.59 32.77
N TYR A 723 18.95 5.17 33.98
CA TYR A 723 18.63 6.58 34.18
C TYR A 723 19.76 7.49 33.72
N LYS A 724 21.00 7.21 34.17
CA LYS A 724 22.19 8.04 33.91
C LYS A 724 22.53 8.18 32.42
N LEU A 725 22.34 7.12 31.64
CA LEU A 725 22.64 7.10 30.20
C LEU A 725 21.43 7.55 29.35
N GLY A 726 20.28 7.81 29.98
CA GLY A 726 19.06 8.20 29.30
C GLY A 726 18.49 7.10 28.41
N ILE A 727 18.43 5.86 28.93
CA ILE A 727 18.01 4.68 28.16
C ILE A 727 16.48 4.63 28.03
N GLY A 728 16.03 4.29 26.83
CA GLY A 728 14.62 4.24 26.45
C GLY A 728 14.03 5.62 26.15
N ASP A 729 12.73 5.59 25.90
CA ASP A 729 11.90 6.75 25.60
C ASP A 729 12.03 7.83 26.69
N PRO A 730 12.42 9.06 26.32
CA PRO A 730 12.69 10.13 27.27
C PRO A 730 11.46 10.58 28.07
N ARG A 731 10.24 10.35 27.55
CA ARG A 731 8.98 10.77 28.22
C ARG A 731 8.83 10.16 29.61
N TRP A 732 9.36 8.96 29.83
CA TRP A 732 9.18 8.23 31.08
C TRP A 732 10.05 8.70 32.23
N ARG A 733 11.04 9.56 31.97
CA ARG A 733 11.94 10.13 33.00
C ARG A 733 11.46 11.48 33.54
N GLN A 734 10.46 12.09 32.90
CA GLN A 734 9.98 13.45 33.19
C GLN A 734 8.94 13.49 34.30
#